data_AF-A0AA42C6H8-F1
#
_entry.id   AF-A0AA42C6H8-F1
#
_cell.length_a   1.000
_cell.length_b   1.000
_cell.length_c   1.000
_cell.angle_alpha   90.00
_cell.angle_beta   90.00
_cell.angle_gamma   90.00
#
_symmetry.space_group_name_H-M   'P 1'
#
loop_
_entity.id
_entity.type
_entity.pdbx_description
1 polymer ?
#
loop_
_entity_poly.entity_id
_entity_poly.type
_entity_poly.pdbx_seq_one_letter_code
_entity_poly.pdbx_strand_id
1 'polypeptide(L)'
;MILNYLKEECKHLLQNEFRGLSCGCRKYRIISFLALFFFHLFVSAQVNKSSQLSQLRILRNDQNPIVYFFRDSEQIGRQSSTTWEEWYPAYSSLMGVEGKALPEEVTTGDFGQVRKYFNSLKGLHPEQAVILHICGRARDPQFETDPFFAGHWLYYEGAVIEKDLPAEEGITEIRVSDISLFKNYIGNKKEKRIEDIGLCRFDANGKPDWNYSEQIRLIEVDYLKGTIKVERGCYGTSPKAFKAGSSYAASHVYEGPGGAVSNNLRWYYNHATVSPRDKNGKQASDVFAEQLAGWFTKGGLLEKFDGLEFDVLHHVPVPNVSDGRGLDYDADGHPDGGLLNGYPSYGIGAINFLRKLRKLMGDDKLIMADNDRWFHQRSVGILNGIEHEKFPTGGDDAAFEDWGGGINRLMFWNVNSRKPVFNYIKSKPSDERIADIRLAFAAAVICDAGISMTIPSGRKELGNEIFIWDELRKGQENKLGWLGKGLGPAKRLATESINLLEGVDLKEKIKSANCLIDFDGGTMKLNRKSSDLGFMYFRIGDFGCKGKDLFVSATVKADPMINYPMEFARVMYVDAAGGPRTSYDGEVITNYSLVQDKTFERVLKNMSQMNEKPFTAGFYFREFKNPAELTFNFEGNESVTISDIAIYAAPDVIVRQFEGGLVIANPSEHEVTVDLEKIWPGEKFRRLKGSPDQDPVTNNGQEENGKVTLGKLDGLFLVRQSDR
;
A
#
# COMPACT_ATOMS: atom_id res chain seq x y z
N MET A 1 27.99 -0.46 45.99
CA MET A 1 29.40 0.00 46.04
C MET A 1 29.57 1.38 45.40
N ILE A 2 29.10 1.61 44.16
CA ILE A 2 29.11 2.95 43.51
C ILE A 2 28.24 3.99 44.25
N LEU A 3 27.14 3.57 44.88
CA LEU A 3 26.28 4.47 45.66
C LEU A 3 26.91 4.98 46.98
N ASN A 4 27.92 4.27 47.51
CA ASN A 4 28.64 4.69 48.71
C ASN A 4 29.82 5.61 48.36
N TYR A 5 30.37 5.50 47.14
CA TYR A 5 31.43 6.39 46.66
C TYR A 5 30.92 7.83 46.43
N LEU A 6 29.70 7.98 45.88
CA LEU A 6 29.08 9.28 45.62
C LEU A 6 28.60 10.02 46.89
N LYS A 7 28.37 9.31 48.00
CA LYS A 7 27.94 9.91 49.27
C LYS A 7 29.09 10.54 50.07
N GLU A 8 30.31 10.03 49.92
CA GLU A 8 31.49 10.56 50.63
C GLU A 8 32.07 11.80 49.94
N GLU A 9 32.07 11.89 48.60
CA GLU A 9 32.56 13.09 47.90
C GLU A 9 31.68 14.34 48.12
N CYS A 10 30.36 14.19 48.23
CA CYS A 10 29.46 15.33 48.51
C CYS A 10 29.63 15.89 49.92
N LYS A 11 30.19 15.12 50.86
CA LYS A 11 30.42 15.56 52.24
C LYS A 11 31.68 16.42 52.37
N HIS A 12 32.67 16.18 51.52
CA HIS A 12 33.94 16.91 51.53
C HIS A 12 33.87 18.28 50.83
N LEU A 13 32.99 18.45 49.84
CA LEU A 13 32.83 19.71 49.10
C LEU A 13 32.06 20.81 49.87
N LEU A 14 31.33 20.45 50.94
CA LEU A 14 30.48 21.39 51.69
C LEU A 14 31.08 21.90 53.00
N GLN A 15 32.31 21.51 53.36
CA GLN A 15 32.91 21.89 54.65
C GLN A 15 34.03 22.93 54.60
N ASN A 16 34.52 23.37 53.43
CA ASN A 16 35.73 24.23 53.37
C ASN A 16 35.59 25.63 52.75
N GLU A 17 34.40 26.10 52.39
CA GLU A 17 34.21 27.52 52.09
C GLU A 17 32.95 28.04 52.78
N PHE A 18 32.97 29.30 53.20
CA PHE A 18 31.98 30.00 54.03
C PHE A 18 32.20 29.95 55.55
N ARG A 19 33.40 30.32 55.99
CA ARG A 19 33.54 31.14 57.20
C ARG A 19 33.80 32.59 56.80
N GLY A 20 32.84 33.44 57.12
CA GLY A 20 32.97 34.90 57.09
C GLY A 20 32.25 35.55 55.91
N LEU A 21 31.00 35.95 56.13
CA LEU A 21 30.48 37.28 55.79
C LEU A 21 29.00 37.38 56.20
N SER A 22 28.76 38.28 57.14
CA SER A 22 27.46 38.75 57.61
C SER A 22 26.67 39.46 56.50
N CYS A 23 25.38 39.12 56.36
CA CYS A 23 24.25 40.05 56.24
C CYS A 23 23.04 39.34 55.61
N GLY A 24 21.90 39.43 56.30
CA GLY A 24 20.63 38.89 55.86
C GLY A 24 20.09 39.65 54.65
N CYS A 25 20.03 38.97 53.50
CA CYS A 25 19.04 39.19 52.43
C CYS A 25 19.20 38.25 51.21
N ARG A 26 19.99 37.17 51.29
CA ARG A 26 20.29 36.31 50.12
C ARG A 26 19.66 34.91 50.08
N LYS A 27 18.90 34.47 51.10
CA LYS A 27 18.30 33.12 51.08
C LYS A 27 17.10 32.99 50.13
N TYR A 28 16.27 34.02 49.97
CA TYR A 28 15.09 33.94 49.08
C TYR A 28 15.40 34.09 47.59
N ARG A 29 16.48 34.79 47.23
CA ARG A 29 16.91 34.88 45.82
C ARG A 29 17.60 33.63 45.32
N ILE A 30 18.39 32.93 46.16
CA ILE A 30 19.07 31.69 45.77
C ILE A 30 18.08 30.52 45.63
N ILE A 31 17.07 30.43 46.49
CA ILE A 31 16.01 29.41 46.38
C ILE A 31 15.12 29.67 45.14
N SER A 32 14.82 30.93 44.82
CA SER A 32 14.07 31.28 43.60
C SER A 32 14.88 31.04 42.33
N PHE A 33 16.20 31.28 42.36
CA PHE A 33 17.08 30.99 41.21
C PHE A 33 17.28 29.48 41.01
N LEU A 34 17.44 28.70 42.09
CA LEU A 34 17.51 27.24 42.00
C LEU A 34 16.17 26.63 41.59
N ALA A 35 15.03 27.16 42.05
CA ALA A 35 13.72 26.73 41.60
C ALA A 35 13.51 27.05 40.11
N LEU A 36 13.88 28.25 39.63
CA LEU A 36 13.82 28.57 38.20
C LEU A 36 14.82 27.76 37.35
N PHE A 37 16.01 27.48 37.87
CA PHE A 37 17.03 26.68 37.17
C PHE A 37 16.64 25.19 37.11
N PHE A 38 16.04 24.64 38.17
CA PHE A 38 15.44 23.31 38.15
C PHE A 38 14.15 23.26 37.33
N PHE A 39 13.35 24.33 37.28
CA PHE A 39 12.18 24.40 36.39
C PHE A 39 12.62 24.53 34.94
N HIS A 40 13.68 25.26 34.60
CA HIS A 40 14.27 25.25 33.26
C HIS A 40 14.94 23.93 32.91
N LEU A 41 15.58 23.24 33.87
CA LEU A 41 16.12 21.89 33.62
C LEU A 41 15.01 20.84 33.51
N PHE A 42 13.85 20.98 34.17
CA PHE A 42 12.69 20.08 34.00
C PHE A 42 11.84 20.44 32.77
N VAL A 43 11.73 21.71 32.39
CA VAL A 43 11.02 22.17 31.18
C VAL A 43 11.90 21.96 29.92
N SER A 44 13.24 22.00 30.03
CA SER A 44 14.15 21.56 28.96
C SER A 44 14.50 20.07 29.02
N ALA A 45 14.10 19.33 30.06
CA ALA A 45 14.13 17.87 30.08
C ALA A 45 12.84 17.22 29.52
N GLN A 46 11.87 18.01 29.09
CA GLN A 46 11.13 17.68 27.86
C GLN A 46 12.06 17.92 26.65
N VAL A 47 13.17 17.19 26.63
CA VAL A 47 13.73 16.78 25.34
C VAL A 47 12.59 16.02 24.71
N ASN A 48 11.93 16.65 23.73
CA ASN A 48 11.20 15.94 22.71
C ASN A 48 12.11 14.78 22.34
N LYS A 49 11.81 13.56 22.80
CA LYS A 49 12.41 12.37 22.22
C LYS A 49 11.92 12.43 20.79
N SER A 50 12.72 13.05 19.92
CA SER A 50 12.42 13.09 18.50
C SER A 50 12.26 11.63 18.14
N SER A 51 11.06 11.24 17.68
CA SER A 51 10.80 9.83 17.38
C SER A 51 11.89 9.31 16.47
N GLN A 52 12.25 8.02 16.58
CA GLN A 52 13.22 7.40 15.69
C GLN A 52 12.91 7.68 14.21
N LEU A 53 11.62 7.87 13.87
CA LEU A 53 11.17 8.21 12.53
C LEU A 53 11.58 9.64 12.10
N SER A 54 11.61 10.62 12.99
CA SER A 54 11.93 12.02 12.64
C SER A 54 13.34 12.23 12.06
N GLN A 55 14.28 11.32 12.35
CA GLN A 55 15.62 11.39 11.79
C GLN A 55 15.69 10.86 10.35
N LEU A 56 14.69 10.08 9.90
CA LEU A 56 14.70 9.42 8.60
C LEU A 56 14.62 10.42 7.46
N ARG A 57 15.55 10.33 6.51
CA ARG A 57 15.59 11.21 5.34
C ARG A 57 14.33 11.09 4.48
N ILE A 58 13.74 9.90 4.39
CA ILE A 58 12.49 9.65 3.65
C ILE A 58 11.26 10.40 4.22
N LEU A 59 11.34 10.91 5.46
CA LEU A 59 10.26 11.65 6.11
C LEU A 59 10.53 13.15 6.20
N ARG A 60 11.67 13.62 5.68
CA ARG A 60 12.02 15.04 5.68
C ARG A 60 11.50 15.71 4.42
N ASN A 61 10.74 16.78 4.61
CA ASN A 61 10.13 17.52 3.50
C ASN A 61 11.13 18.32 2.65
N ASP A 62 12.40 18.43 3.07
CA ASP A 62 13.49 19.10 2.37
C ASP A 62 14.41 18.12 1.61
N GLN A 63 13.98 16.86 1.43
CA GLN A 63 14.77 15.81 0.77
C GLN A 63 14.16 15.34 -0.56
N ASN A 64 13.39 16.16 -1.29
CA ASN A 64 12.85 15.73 -2.59
C ASN A 64 13.93 15.73 -3.70
N PRO A 65 13.91 14.77 -4.65
CA PRO A 65 13.09 13.55 -4.64
C PRO A 65 13.50 12.58 -3.53
N ILE A 66 12.51 11.98 -2.86
CA ILE A 66 12.73 10.93 -1.87
C ILE A 66 12.91 9.60 -2.60
N VAL A 67 14.01 8.89 -2.33
CA VAL A 67 14.35 7.65 -3.05
C VAL A 67 15.04 6.63 -2.15
N TYR A 68 14.66 5.36 -2.28
CA TYR A 68 15.22 4.24 -1.50
C TYR A 68 15.18 2.94 -2.31
N PHE A 69 15.89 1.89 -1.89
CA PHE A 69 15.95 0.61 -2.62
C PHE A 69 14.77 -0.30 -2.28
N PHE A 70 14.16 -0.89 -3.30
CA PHE A 70 13.08 -1.86 -3.18
C PHE A 70 13.53 -3.26 -3.59
N ARG A 71 13.48 -4.21 -2.65
CA ARG A 71 13.67 -5.67 -2.81
C ARG A 71 15.03 -6.15 -3.34
N ASP A 72 15.71 -5.46 -4.24
CA ASP A 72 16.99 -5.90 -4.80
C ASP A 72 18.06 -6.08 -3.71
N SER A 73 18.06 -5.16 -2.74
CA SER A 73 18.95 -5.22 -1.58
C SER A 73 18.78 -6.53 -0.79
N GLU A 74 17.55 -7.03 -0.65
CA GLU A 74 17.26 -8.36 -0.09
C GLU A 74 17.65 -9.49 -1.03
N GLN A 75 17.27 -9.42 -2.31
CA GLN A 75 17.49 -10.51 -3.27
C GLN A 75 18.98 -10.79 -3.54
N ILE A 76 19.80 -9.74 -3.47
CA ILE A 76 21.26 -9.86 -3.50
C ILE A 76 21.80 -10.27 -2.12
N GLY A 77 21.32 -9.64 -1.05
CA GLY A 77 21.79 -9.92 0.31
C GLY A 77 21.52 -11.34 0.83
N ARG A 78 20.52 -12.05 0.27
CA ARG A 78 20.21 -13.46 0.62
C ARG A 78 21.13 -14.48 -0.04
N GLN A 79 21.94 -14.06 -1.02
CA GLN A 79 22.84 -14.96 -1.73
C GLN A 79 24.06 -15.23 -0.87
N SER A 80 24.35 -16.51 -0.61
CA SER A 80 25.49 -16.91 0.23
C SER A 80 26.85 -16.44 -0.31
N SER A 81 26.93 -16.13 -1.61
CA SER A 81 28.12 -15.59 -2.27
C SER A 81 28.34 -14.10 -2.06
N THR A 82 27.31 -13.34 -1.69
CA THR A 82 27.41 -11.88 -1.54
C THR A 82 28.01 -11.55 -0.18
N THR A 83 29.10 -10.79 -0.18
CA THR A 83 29.75 -10.32 1.06
C THR A 83 29.22 -8.96 1.50
N TRP A 84 29.48 -8.58 2.76
CA TRP A 84 29.11 -7.26 3.27
C TRP A 84 29.84 -6.14 2.53
N GLU A 85 31.11 -6.39 2.20
CA GLU A 85 32.02 -5.47 1.54
C GLU A 85 31.57 -5.14 0.10
N GLU A 86 30.87 -6.06 -0.56
CA GLU A 86 30.22 -5.83 -1.85
C GLU A 86 28.84 -5.20 -1.71
N TRP A 87 28.04 -5.67 -0.75
CA TRP A 87 26.66 -5.28 -0.57
C TRP A 87 26.51 -3.84 -0.04
N TYR A 88 27.27 -3.49 0.99
CA TYR A 88 27.18 -2.21 1.70
C TYR A 88 27.35 -1.00 0.77
N PRO A 89 28.46 -0.84 0.02
CA PRO A 89 28.64 0.32 -0.85
C PRO A 89 27.54 0.45 -1.93
N ALA A 90 26.97 -0.67 -2.38
CA ALA A 90 25.86 -0.66 -3.34
C ALA A 90 24.59 -0.06 -2.70
N TYR A 91 24.19 -0.59 -1.55
CA TYR A 91 22.86 -0.33 -0.99
C TYR A 91 22.84 0.75 0.11
N SER A 92 23.99 1.30 0.50
CA SER A 92 24.06 2.44 1.44
C SER A 92 23.95 3.81 0.75
N SER A 93 23.76 3.86 -0.56
CA SER A 93 23.82 5.10 -1.34
C SER A 93 22.54 5.94 -1.30
N LEU A 94 21.37 5.34 -1.03
CA LEU A 94 20.06 6.00 -1.06
C LEU A 94 19.54 6.41 0.33
N MET A 95 18.27 6.77 0.45
CA MET A 95 17.66 7.19 1.73
C MET A 95 17.13 6.02 2.57
N GLY A 96 17.30 4.78 2.10
CA GLY A 96 16.88 3.59 2.83
C GLY A 96 16.86 2.33 1.96
N VAL A 97 16.45 1.25 2.59
CA VAL A 97 16.19 -0.06 1.97
C VAL A 97 14.87 -0.62 2.48
N GLU A 98 14.20 -1.33 1.60
CA GLU A 98 13.04 -2.15 1.93
C GLU A 98 13.20 -3.53 1.31
N GLY A 99 12.87 -4.56 2.08
CA GLY A 99 13.07 -5.93 1.65
C GLY A 99 12.40 -6.95 2.54
N LYS A 100 12.28 -8.18 2.02
CA LYS A 100 11.88 -9.33 2.83
C LYS A 100 13.03 -9.74 3.74
N ALA A 101 12.80 -9.70 5.05
CA ALA A 101 13.81 -10.10 6.03
C ALA A 101 13.40 -11.34 6.84
N LEU A 102 12.31 -11.98 6.44
CA LEU A 102 11.76 -13.20 7.02
C LEU A 102 11.52 -14.22 5.89
N PRO A 103 11.52 -15.53 6.17
CA PRO A 103 11.21 -16.56 5.18
C PRO A 103 9.69 -16.80 5.06
N GLU A 104 8.85 -15.77 5.20
CA GLU A 104 7.40 -15.93 5.29
C GLU A 104 6.74 -16.32 3.97
N GLU A 105 7.43 -16.16 2.84
CA GLU A 105 6.95 -16.59 1.52
C GLU A 105 7.85 -17.59 0.81
N VAL A 106 9.14 -17.57 1.13
CA VAL A 106 10.19 -18.33 0.46
C VAL A 106 11.11 -18.85 1.54
N THR A 107 11.32 -20.17 1.56
CA THR A 107 12.21 -20.83 2.53
C THR A 107 13.65 -20.96 2.05
N THR A 108 13.94 -20.54 0.81
CA THR A 108 15.28 -20.62 0.21
C THR A 108 16.04 -19.29 0.32
N GLY A 109 17.30 -19.34 0.73
CA GLY A 109 18.17 -18.17 0.91
C GLY A 109 18.42 -17.84 2.38
N ASP A 110 19.43 -17.02 2.66
CA ASP A 110 19.82 -16.68 4.04
C ASP A 110 19.17 -15.37 4.51
N PHE A 111 17.96 -15.47 5.06
CA PHE A 111 17.28 -14.32 5.68
C PHE A 111 17.96 -13.84 6.97
N GLY A 112 18.79 -14.68 7.61
CA GLY A 112 19.63 -14.26 8.73
C GLY A 112 20.71 -13.27 8.28
N GLN A 113 21.33 -13.52 7.13
CA GLN A 113 22.28 -12.62 6.48
C GLN A 113 21.62 -11.30 6.08
N VAL A 114 20.44 -11.33 5.43
CA VAL A 114 19.68 -10.12 5.09
C VAL A 114 19.42 -9.26 6.34
N ARG A 115 18.90 -9.88 7.42
CA ARG A 115 18.69 -9.18 8.71
C ARG A 115 19.98 -8.60 9.26
N LYS A 116 21.10 -9.33 9.21
CA LYS A 116 22.41 -8.84 9.66
C LYS A 116 22.86 -7.62 8.85
N TYR A 117 22.67 -7.60 7.54
CA TYR A 117 23.04 -6.48 6.67
C TYR A 117 22.17 -5.25 6.95
N PHE A 118 20.85 -5.44 7.01
CA PHE A 118 19.92 -4.35 7.30
C PHE A 118 20.15 -3.75 8.70
N ASN A 119 20.39 -4.60 9.71
CA ASN A 119 20.69 -4.15 11.07
C ASN A 119 22.05 -3.44 11.20
N SER A 120 23.04 -3.82 10.39
CA SER A 120 24.34 -3.15 10.32
C SER A 120 24.21 -1.80 9.60
N LEU A 121 23.50 -1.76 8.46
CA LEU A 121 23.20 -0.53 7.74
C LEU A 121 22.52 0.48 8.66
N LYS A 122 21.45 0.08 9.36
CA LYS A 122 20.75 0.94 10.31
C LYS A 122 21.63 1.46 11.44
N GLY A 123 22.59 0.64 11.90
CA GLY A 123 23.54 1.04 12.93
C GLY A 123 24.54 2.10 12.45
N LEU A 124 24.91 2.06 11.18
CA LEU A 124 25.84 3.01 10.55
C LEU A 124 25.14 4.29 10.06
N HIS A 125 23.91 4.15 9.57
CA HIS A 125 23.11 5.22 8.96
C HIS A 125 21.72 5.29 9.62
N PRO A 126 21.62 5.82 10.85
CA PRO A 126 20.34 5.91 11.56
C PRO A 126 19.29 6.75 10.84
N GLU A 127 19.71 7.64 9.94
CA GLU A 127 18.87 8.47 9.07
C GLU A 127 18.35 7.75 7.81
N GLN A 128 18.87 6.57 7.49
CA GLN A 128 18.33 5.72 6.42
C GLN A 128 17.20 4.85 6.94
N ALA A 129 16.13 4.72 6.17
CA ALA A 129 15.02 3.85 6.51
C ALA A 129 15.37 2.37 6.27
N VAL A 130 14.95 1.50 7.20
CA VAL A 130 14.95 0.05 7.01
C VAL A 130 13.53 -0.46 7.22
N ILE A 131 12.87 -0.84 6.14
CA ILE A 131 11.45 -1.22 6.12
C ILE A 131 11.33 -2.72 5.79
N LEU A 132 10.53 -3.43 6.58
CA LEU A 132 10.20 -4.83 6.28
C LEU A 132 9.10 -4.85 5.24
N HIS A 133 9.34 -5.50 4.11
CA HIS A 133 8.27 -5.88 3.19
C HIS A 133 7.76 -7.28 3.58
N ILE A 134 6.47 -7.44 3.89
CA ILE A 134 5.90 -8.69 4.39
C ILE A 134 4.52 -8.97 3.80
N CYS A 135 4.20 -10.23 3.49
CA CYS A 135 2.85 -10.60 3.07
C CYS A 135 1.83 -10.41 4.19
N GLY A 136 0.81 -9.57 3.97
CA GLY A 136 -0.28 -9.41 4.93
C GLY A 136 -1.44 -10.39 4.73
N ARG A 137 -1.54 -11.05 3.58
CA ARG A 137 -2.66 -11.94 3.22
C ARG A 137 -2.39 -13.42 3.51
N ALA A 138 -1.16 -13.88 3.34
CA ALA A 138 -0.82 -15.28 3.41
C ALA A 138 0.58 -15.52 3.98
N ARG A 139 0.87 -16.76 4.38
CA ARG A 139 2.23 -17.17 4.78
C ARG A 139 2.54 -18.59 4.36
N ASP A 140 3.82 -18.91 4.29
CA ASP A 140 4.29 -20.29 4.22
C ASP A 140 3.86 -21.05 5.50
N PRO A 141 3.15 -22.19 5.38
CA PRO A 141 2.71 -22.96 6.53
C PRO A 141 3.84 -23.58 7.37
N GLN A 142 5.07 -23.58 6.86
CA GLN A 142 6.26 -24.08 7.57
C GLN A 142 6.99 -22.99 8.36
N PHE A 143 6.65 -21.72 8.18
CA PHE A 143 7.30 -20.63 8.89
C PHE A 143 6.46 -20.16 10.09
N GLU A 144 6.96 -20.35 11.31
CA GLU A 144 6.45 -19.71 12.55
C GLU A 144 4.92 -19.78 12.73
N THR A 145 4.34 -20.96 12.44
CA THR A 145 2.88 -21.22 12.48
C THR A 145 2.37 -21.72 13.83
N ASP A 146 3.24 -22.10 14.77
CA ASP A 146 2.87 -22.62 16.09
C ASP A 146 1.79 -21.81 16.85
N PRO A 147 1.75 -20.46 16.77
CA PRO A 147 0.72 -19.69 17.46
C PRO A 147 -0.69 -19.79 16.85
N PHE A 148 -0.81 -20.29 15.63
CA PHE A 148 -2.06 -20.36 14.88
C PHE A 148 -2.71 -21.73 15.03
N PHE A 149 -4.03 -21.77 15.20
CA PHE A 149 -4.79 -23.02 15.13
C PHE A 149 -5.50 -23.14 13.78
N ALA A 150 -6.05 -24.31 13.46
CA ALA A 150 -6.60 -24.58 12.13
C ALA A 150 -7.69 -23.58 11.70
N GLY A 151 -8.57 -23.15 12.61
CA GLY A 151 -9.62 -22.18 12.30
C GLY A 151 -9.13 -20.75 12.05
N HIS A 152 -7.83 -20.46 12.18
CA HIS A 152 -7.24 -19.19 11.77
C HIS A 152 -6.92 -19.10 10.27
N TRP A 153 -6.98 -20.22 9.54
CA TRP A 153 -6.77 -20.25 8.10
C TRP A 153 -8.09 -20.13 7.35
N LEU A 154 -8.05 -19.55 6.15
CA LEU A 154 -9.21 -19.50 5.27
C LEU A 154 -9.24 -20.78 4.43
N TYR A 155 -10.42 -21.42 4.38
CA TYR A 155 -10.67 -22.64 3.61
C TYR A 155 -11.64 -22.36 2.46
N TYR A 156 -11.55 -23.17 1.42
CA TYR A 156 -12.66 -23.36 0.51
C TYR A 156 -13.72 -24.25 1.17
N GLU A 157 -14.93 -24.26 0.60
CA GLU A 157 -15.87 -25.34 0.87
C GLU A 157 -15.24 -26.72 0.57
N GLY A 158 -15.71 -27.74 1.26
CA GLY A 158 -15.09 -29.06 1.37
C GLY A 158 -16.12 -30.18 1.41
N ALA A 159 -15.68 -31.39 1.75
CA ALA A 159 -16.46 -32.61 1.62
C ALA A 159 -16.47 -33.44 2.91
N VAL A 160 -17.56 -34.21 3.09
CA VAL A 160 -17.69 -35.18 4.17
C VAL A 160 -16.78 -36.37 3.89
N ILE A 161 -16.09 -36.86 4.92
CA ILE A 161 -15.29 -38.08 4.88
C ILE A 161 -16.22 -39.30 5.01
N GLU A 162 -16.23 -40.19 4.01
CA GLU A 162 -17.19 -41.30 3.91
C GLU A 162 -16.69 -42.62 4.53
N LYS A 163 -15.43 -42.67 4.96
CA LYS A 163 -14.82 -43.86 5.57
C LYS A 163 -14.04 -43.50 6.83
N ASP A 164 -14.05 -44.38 7.81
CA ASP A 164 -13.25 -44.22 9.02
C ASP A 164 -11.77 -44.11 8.65
N LEU A 165 -11.10 -43.10 9.21
CA LEU A 165 -9.68 -42.90 9.07
C LEU A 165 -9.01 -43.17 10.41
N PRO A 166 -8.09 -44.13 10.51
CA PRO A 166 -7.31 -44.32 11.73
C PRO A 166 -6.24 -43.23 11.88
N ALA A 167 -5.74 -43.09 13.11
CA ALA A 167 -4.62 -42.21 13.46
C ALA A 167 -3.29 -42.89 13.08
N GLU A 168 -3.04 -43.03 11.77
CA GLU A 168 -1.86 -43.70 11.23
C GLU A 168 -1.03 -42.74 10.38
N GLU A 169 0.30 -42.85 10.47
CA GLU A 169 1.25 -42.09 9.67
C GLU A 169 1.32 -42.61 8.23
N GLY A 170 1.89 -41.77 7.35
CA GLY A 170 2.18 -42.13 5.97
C GLY A 170 1.07 -41.75 4.99
N ILE A 171 0.96 -42.54 3.93
CA ILE A 171 0.06 -42.23 2.81
C ILE A 171 -1.28 -42.96 3.01
N THR A 172 -2.37 -42.19 3.05
CA THR A 172 -3.74 -42.71 3.23
C THR A 172 -4.61 -42.37 2.02
N GLU A 173 -5.52 -43.27 1.66
CA GLU A 173 -6.61 -42.99 0.71
C GLU A 173 -7.88 -42.62 1.50
N ILE A 174 -8.44 -41.44 1.23
CA ILE A 174 -9.65 -40.91 1.88
C ILE A 174 -10.76 -40.87 0.84
N ARG A 175 -11.91 -41.45 1.16
CA ARG A 175 -13.13 -41.32 0.36
C ARG A 175 -13.93 -40.11 0.83
N VAL A 176 -14.32 -39.26 -0.10
CA VAL A 176 -15.00 -37.98 0.16
C VAL A 176 -16.32 -37.89 -0.60
N SER A 177 -17.29 -37.16 -0.04
CA SER A 177 -18.63 -37.03 -0.63
C SER A 177 -18.67 -36.21 -1.91
N ASP A 178 -17.72 -35.28 -2.09
CA ASP A 178 -17.56 -34.51 -3.32
C ASP A 178 -16.08 -34.39 -3.67
N ILE A 179 -15.67 -35.09 -4.72
CA ILE A 179 -14.29 -35.12 -5.20
C ILE A 179 -13.91 -33.88 -6.02
N SER A 180 -14.89 -33.11 -6.50
CA SER A 180 -14.66 -31.94 -7.36
C SER A 180 -14.01 -30.76 -6.63
N LEU A 181 -14.07 -30.77 -5.29
CA LEU A 181 -13.52 -29.75 -4.41
C LEU A 181 -12.01 -29.85 -4.19
N PHE A 182 -11.37 -30.94 -4.64
CA PHE A 182 -9.94 -31.20 -4.47
C PHE A 182 -9.22 -31.24 -5.82
N LYS A 183 -8.04 -30.62 -5.91
CA LYS A 183 -7.35 -30.43 -7.20
C LYS A 183 -5.89 -30.84 -7.18
N ASN A 184 -5.45 -31.53 -8.23
CA ASN A 184 -4.05 -31.95 -8.45
C ASN A 184 -3.30 -31.08 -9.48
N TYR A 185 -3.87 -29.94 -9.86
CA TYR A 185 -3.30 -28.98 -10.81
C TYR A 185 -3.65 -27.54 -10.40
N ILE A 186 -2.94 -27.03 -9.40
CA ILE A 186 -3.12 -25.66 -8.91
C ILE A 186 -1.89 -24.77 -9.10
N GLY A 187 -2.05 -23.47 -8.88
CA GLY A 187 -1.00 -22.46 -9.08
C GLY A 187 -0.91 -21.91 -10.51
N ASN A 188 0.14 -21.14 -10.81
CA ASN A 188 0.29 -20.49 -12.10
C ASN A 188 0.53 -21.50 -13.24
N LYS A 189 -0.26 -21.36 -14.31
CA LYS A 189 -0.41 -22.28 -15.47
C LYS A 189 0.94 -22.81 -16.00
N LYS A 190 1.38 -24.00 -15.55
CA LYS A 190 2.25 -24.99 -16.26
C LYS A 190 2.76 -26.16 -15.39
N GLU A 191 2.53 -26.17 -14.07
CA GLU A 191 3.07 -27.23 -13.19
C GLU A 191 1.96 -28.06 -12.52
N LYS A 192 2.15 -29.37 -12.41
CA LYS A 192 1.30 -30.21 -11.55
C LYS A 192 1.60 -29.85 -10.10
N ARG A 193 0.63 -29.28 -9.39
CA ARG A 193 0.75 -28.97 -7.96
C ARG A 193 -0.46 -29.48 -7.22
N ILE A 194 -0.16 -29.93 -6.01
CA ILE A 194 -1.05 -30.58 -5.07
C ILE A 194 -1.37 -29.60 -3.95
N GLU A 195 -2.61 -29.59 -3.49
CA GLU A 195 -3.08 -28.66 -2.45
C GLU A 195 -2.81 -29.19 -1.06
N ASP A 196 -2.88 -28.28 -0.09
CA ASP A 196 -2.92 -28.62 1.32
C ASP A 196 -4.37 -28.64 1.79
N ILE A 197 -4.70 -29.60 2.66
CA ILE A 197 -6.07 -29.86 3.11
C ILE A 197 -6.08 -29.88 4.65
N GLY A 198 -7.10 -29.27 5.23
CA GLY A 198 -7.45 -29.44 6.64
C GLY A 198 -8.50 -30.54 6.81
N LEU A 199 -8.25 -31.47 7.73
CA LEU A 199 -9.23 -32.43 8.22
C LEU A 199 -9.76 -31.97 9.58
N CYS A 200 -11.06 -32.12 9.81
CA CYS A 200 -11.66 -31.92 11.12
C CYS A 200 -12.87 -32.86 11.35
N ARG A 201 -13.35 -32.94 12.59
CA ARG A 201 -14.63 -33.61 12.89
C ARG A 201 -15.79 -32.63 12.77
N PHE A 202 -17.02 -33.12 12.77
CA PHE A 202 -18.18 -32.27 13.05
C PHE A 202 -18.42 -32.08 14.55
N ASP A 203 -18.93 -30.90 14.91
CA ASP A 203 -19.44 -30.57 16.24
C ASP A 203 -20.85 -31.16 16.45
N ALA A 204 -21.45 -30.87 17.61
CA ALA A 204 -22.80 -31.35 17.93
C ALA A 204 -23.91 -30.76 17.05
N ASN A 205 -23.64 -29.67 16.33
CA ASN A 205 -24.56 -29.02 15.40
C ASN A 205 -24.33 -29.43 13.94
N GLY A 206 -23.36 -30.32 13.69
CA GLY A 206 -22.99 -30.75 12.34
C GLY A 206 -22.04 -29.80 11.60
N LYS A 207 -21.44 -28.81 12.28
CA LYS A 207 -20.48 -27.88 11.69
C LYS A 207 -19.03 -28.36 11.91
N PRO A 208 -18.08 -28.07 11.01
CA PRO A 208 -16.65 -28.31 11.21
C PRO A 208 -16.12 -27.82 12.57
N ASP A 209 -15.49 -28.70 13.35
CA ASP A 209 -14.80 -28.38 14.61
C ASP A 209 -13.28 -28.37 14.40
N TRP A 210 -12.76 -27.19 14.04
CA TRP A 210 -11.34 -26.96 13.81
C TRP A 210 -10.46 -27.05 15.08
N ASN A 211 -11.02 -27.27 16.28
CA ASN A 211 -10.20 -27.57 17.47
C ASN A 211 -9.69 -29.02 17.47
N TYR A 212 -10.37 -29.92 16.76
CA TYR A 212 -9.90 -31.27 16.50
C TYR A 212 -9.58 -31.40 15.02
N SER A 213 -8.37 -30.99 14.65
CA SER A 213 -7.95 -30.92 13.26
C SER A 213 -6.61 -31.57 12.98
N GLU A 214 -6.39 -31.93 11.72
CA GLU A 214 -5.11 -32.38 11.17
C GLU A 214 -4.86 -31.64 9.86
N GLN A 215 -3.61 -31.24 9.59
CA GLN A 215 -3.23 -30.68 8.30
C GLN A 215 -2.54 -31.78 7.50
N ILE A 216 -2.92 -31.93 6.24
CA ILE A 216 -2.44 -32.99 5.35
C ILE A 216 -2.04 -32.40 4.00
N ARG A 217 -1.23 -33.14 3.25
CA ARG A 217 -0.85 -32.76 1.88
C ARG A 217 -1.47 -33.72 0.88
N LEU A 218 -2.16 -33.18 -0.12
CA LEU A 218 -2.69 -33.97 -1.22
C LEU A 218 -1.56 -34.60 -2.03
N ILE A 219 -1.74 -35.81 -2.55
CA ILE A 219 -0.79 -36.48 -3.45
C ILE A 219 -1.47 -36.71 -4.80
N GLU A 220 -2.72 -37.19 -4.78
CA GLU A 220 -3.45 -37.59 -5.97
C GLU A 220 -4.96 -37.46 -5.75
N VAL A 221 -5.70 -37.17 -6.83
CA VAL A 221 -7.16 -37.13 -6.88
C VAL A 221 -7.62 -38.20 -7.87
N ASP A 222 -8.37 -39.19 -7.40
CA ASP A 222 -9.03 -40.21 -8.23
C ASP A 222 -10.52 -39.86 -8.36
N TYR A 223 -10.84 -39.11 -9.41
CA TYR A 223 -12.20 -38.64 -9.70
C TYR A 223 -13.18 -39.79 -9.98
N LEU A 224 -12.70 -40.95 -10.45
CA LEU A 224 -13.56 -42.10 -10.74
C LEU A 224 -13.96 -42.85 -9.48
N LYS A 225 -13.04 -42.97 -8.51
CA LYS A 225 -13.31 -43.62 -7.23
C LYS A 225 -13.88 -42.69 -6.16
N GLY A 226 -13.82 -41.37 -6.39
CA GLY A 226 -14.23 -40.38 -5.40
C GLY A 226 -13.29 -40.35 -4.19
N THR A 227 -11.98 -40.52 -4.43
CA THR A 227 -10.98 -40.64 -3.37
C THR A 227 -9.80 -39.71 -3.59
N ILE A 228 -9.26 -39.17 -2.49
CA ILE A 228 -8.00 -38.43 -2.47
C ILE A 228 -6.93 -39.28 -1.77
N LYS A 229 -5.71 -39.28 -2.31
CA LYS A 229 -4.54 -39.87 -1.68
C LYS A 229 -3.73 -38.76 -1.03
N VAL A 230 -3.35 -38.92 0.23
CA VAL A 230 -2.78 -37.83 1.04
C VAL A 230 -1.63 -38.30 1.92
N GLU A 231 -0.68 -37.41 2.20
CA GLU A 231 0.31 -37.54 3.27
C GLU A 231 -0.30 -37.00 4.58
N ARG A 232 -0.30 -37.81 5.64
CA ARG A 232 -0.91 -37.51 6.94
C ARG A 232 0.04 -36.74 7.86
N GLY A 233 -0.52 -35.97 8.81
CA GLY A 233 0.26 -35.31 9.87
C GLY A 233 1.28 -34.27 9.40
N CYS A 234 0.93 -33.46 8.40
CA CYS A 234 1.80 -32.43 7.86
C CYS A 234 1.77 -31.14 8.71
N TYR A 235 2.70 -30.23 8.42
CA TYR A 235 2.68 -28.83 8.91
C TYR A 235 2.59 -28.68 10.43
N GLY A 236 3.34 -29.51 11.17
CA GLY A 236 3.37 -29.48 12.63
C GLY A 236 2.19 -30.18 13.32
N THR A 237 1.30 -30.83 12.56
CA THR A 237 0.24 -31.68 13.13
C THR A 237 0.64 -33.15 13.23
N SER A 238 -0.22 -33.99 13.80
CA SER A 238 -0.03 -35.44 13.89
C SER A 238 -1.29 -36.16 13.44
N PRO A 239 -1.20 -37.39 12.88
CA PRO A 239 -2.37 -38.13 12.43
C PRO A 239 -3.42 -38.30 13.52
N LYS A 240 -4.69 -38.05 13.15
CA LYS A 240 -5.86 -38.22 14.02
C LYS A 240 -6.82 -39.25 13.46
N ALA A 241 -7.64 -39.81 14.35
CA ALA A 241 -8.74 -40.65 13.94
C ALA A 241 -9.95 -39.79 13.57
N PHE A 242 -10.58 -40.08 12.44
CA PHE A 242 -11.79 -39.42 11.93
C PHE A 242 -12.86 -40.46 11.61
N LYS A 243 -14.12 -40.14 11.85
CA LYS A 243 -15.25 -41.06 11.69
C LYS A 243 -16.04 -40.77 10.43
N ALA A 244 -16.39 -41.84 9.70
CA ALA A 244 -17.22 -41.76 8.51
C ALA A 244 -18.52 -41.01 8.80
N GLY A 245 -18.89 -40.06 7.93
CA GLY A 245 -20.11 -39.26 8.07
C GLY A 245 -20.11 -38.26 9.22
N SER A 246 -19.01 -38.13 9.97
CA SER A 246 -18.87 -37.20 11.10
C SER A 246 -17.54 -36.45 11.07
N SER A 247 -16.95 -36.32 9.89
CA SER A 247 -15.68 -35.66 9.66
C SER A 247 -15.64 -35.05 8.27
N TYR A 248 -14.78 -34.06 8.10
CA TYR A 248 -14.79 -33.12 7.00
C TYR A 248 -13.37 -32.86 6.51
N ALA A 249 -13.22 -32.63 5.21
CA ALA A 249 -11.98 -32.29 4.55
C ALA A 249 -12.18 -31.04 3.69
N ALA A 250 -11.34 -30.02 3.85
CA ALA A 250 -11.40 -28.80 3.05
C ALA A 250 -10.01 -28.32 2.63
N SER A 251 -9.88 -27.88 1.38
CA SER A 251 -8.63 -27.33 0.85
C SER A 251 -8.39 -25.93 1.41
N HIS A 252 -7.14 -25.61 1.75
CA HIS A 252 -6.75 -24.25 2.13
C HIS A 252 -6.93 -23.30 0.95
N VAL A 253 -7.31 -22.05 1.25
CA VAL A 253 -7.18 -20.95 0.29
C VAL A 253 -5.71 -20.53 0.25
N TYR A 254 -5.16 -20.45 -0.96
CA TYR A 254 -3.73 -20.30 -1.14
C TYR A 254 -3.33 -19.23 -2.16
N GLU A 255 -2.09 -18.79 -2.04
CA GLU A 255 -1.35 -18.09 -3.10
C GLU A 255 -0.07 -18.82 -3.45
N GLY A 256 0.31 -18.72 -4.72
CA GLY A 256 1.59 -19.19 -5.23
C GLY A 256 1.48 -20.49 -6.02
N PRO A 257 2.60 -21.18 -6.25
CA PRO A 257 3.95 -20.80 -5.79
C PRO A 257 4.41 -19.46 -6.39
N GLY A 258 5.12 -18.66 -5.59
CA GLY A 258 5.67 -17.36 -5.98
C GLY A 258 7.20 -17.39 -5.96
N GLY A 259 7.83 -17.06 -7.09
CA GLY A 259 9.29 -17.00 -7.25
C GLY A 259 9.88 -18.29 -7.87
N ALA A 260 10.94 -18.14 -8.68
CA ALA A 260 11.55 -19.24 -9.44
C ALA A 260 12.25 -20.33 -8.58
N VAL A 261 12.29 -20.15 -7.26
CA VAL A 261 13.09 -20.98 -6.32
C VAL A 261 12.23 -21.57 -5.19
N SER A 262 11.06 -20.99 -4.88
CA SER A 262 10.13 -21.49 -3.86
C SER A 262 8.94 -22.19 -4.52
N ASN A 263 8.69 -23.44 -4.13
CA ASN A 263 7.55 -24.24 -4.61
C ASN A 263 6.39 -24.29 -3.60
N ASN A 264 6.41 -23.46 -2.56
CA ASN A 264 5.45 -23.57 -1.46
C ASN A 264 4.15 -22.80 -1.75
N LEU A 265 3.02 -23.40 -1.35
CA LEU A 265 1.74 -22.72 -1.27
C LEU A 265 1.70 -21.94 0.04
N ARG A 266 1.22 -20.70 -0.04
CA ARG A 266 1.03 -19.84 1.14
C ARG A 266 -0.43 -19.86 1.56
N TRP A 267 -0.72 -20.17 2.81
CA TRP A 267 -2.07 -20.23 3.35
C TRP A 267 -2.59 -18.85 3.71
N TYR A 268 -3.84 -18.57 3.35
CA TYR A 268 -4.47 -17.29 3.65
C TYR A 268 -4.84 -17.22 5.13
N TYR A 269 -4.53 -16.09 5.75
CA TYR A 269 -5.10 -15.77 7.06
C TYR A 269 -6.61 -15.54 6.92
N ASN A 270 -7.41 -16.11 7.82
CA ASN A 270 -8.81 -15.76 7.90
C ASN A 270 -9.00 -14.49 8.73
N HIS A 271 -8.93 -13.34 8.07
CA HIS A 271 -9.16 -12.04 8.71
C HIS A 271 -10.63 -11.78 9.03
N ALA A 272 -11.59 -12.62 8.62
CA ALA A 272 -13.02 -12.36 8.80
C ALA A 272 -13.40 -12.17 10.27
N THR A 273 -14.30 -11.22 10.54
CA THR A 273 -14.86 -11.03 11.89
C THR A 273 -15.68 -12.21 12.38
N VAL A 274 -16.14 -13.07 11.47
CA VAL A 274 -16.88 -14.31 11.73
C VAL A 274 -15.98 -15.53 11.87
N SER A 275 -14.67 -15.39 11.63
CA SER A 275 -13.72 -16.51 11.71
C SER A 275 -13.70 -17.16 13.10
N PRO A 276 -13.42 -18.48 13.15
CA PRO A 276 -13.28 -19.21 14.40
C PRO A 276 -12.29 -18.57 15.37
N ARG A 277 -12.58 -18.72 16.66
CA ARG A 277 -11.72 -18.27 17.76
C ARG A 277 -10.98 -19.44 18.38
N ASP A 278 -9.73 -19.21 18.76
CA ASP A 278 -8.93 -20.19 19.48
C ASP A 278 -9.45 -20.37 20.92
N LYS A 279 -8.83 -21.30 21.67
CA LYS A 279 -9.13 -21.53 23.09
C LYS A 279 -8.98 -20.30 24.00
N ASN A 280 -8.27 -19.26 23.55
CA ASN A 280 -8.07 -17.99 24.27
C ASN A 280 -9.03 -16.88 23.76
N GLY A 281 -9.95 -17.20 22.85
CA GLY A 281 -10.90 -16.26 22.26
C GLY A 281 -10.31 -15.40 21.12
N LYS A 282 -9.13 -15.74 20.58
CA LYS A 282 -8.42 -14.95 19.56
C LYS A 282 -8.73 -15.41 18.14
N GLN A 283 -8.89 -14.46 17.21
CA GLN A 283 -8.95 -14.70 15.76
C GLN A 283 -7.55 -14.68 15.13
N ALA A 284 -7.44 -15.04 13.84
CA ALA A 284 -6.16 -15.01 13.12
C ALA A 284 -5.51 -13.61 13.17
N SER A 285 -6.33 -12.58 12.97
CA SER A 285 -5.97 -11.17 13.12
C SER A 285 -5.34 -10.85 14.48
N ASP A 286 -5.86 -11.44 15.56
CA ASP A 286 -5.35 -11.20 16.90
C ASP A 286 -3.96 -11.78 17.10
N VAL A 287 -3.76 -13.02 16.66
CA VAL A 287 -2.51 -13.75 16.79
C VAL A 287 -1.44 -13.15 15.88
N PHE A 288 -1.79 -12.84 14.64
CA PHE A 288 -0.83 -12.26 13.69
C PHE A 288 -0.35 -10.88 14.15
N ALA A 289 -1.25 -10.02 14.65
CA ALA A 289 -0.85 -8.70 15.17
C ALA A 289 0.11 -8.80 16.36
N GLU A 290 -0.13 -9.76 17.27
CA GLU A 290 0.72 -9.97 18.44
C GLU A 290 2.09 -10.56 18.07
N GLN A 291 2.13 -11.56 17.18
CA GLN A 291 3.38 -12.15 16.70
C GLN A 291 4.23 -11.10 15.99
N LEU A 292 3.64 -10.37 15.03
CA LEU A 292 4.33 -9.37 14.24
C LEU A 292 4.86 -8.22 15.11
N ALA A 293 4.03 -7.66 15.99
CA ALA A 293 4.47 -6.62 16.92
C ALA A 293 5.60 -7.13 17.84
N GLY A 294 5.52 -8.39 18.29
CA GLY A 294 6.55 -9.05 19.10
C GLY A 294 7.93 -9.00 18.44
N TRP A 295 8.02 -9.19 17.12
CA TRP A 295 9.30 -9.12 16.40
C TRP A 295 9.94 -7.72 16.38
N PHE A 296 9.15 -6.65 16.51
CA PHE A 296 9.66 -5.27 16.59
C PHE A 296 10.03 -4.83 18.01
N THR A 297 9.74 -5.64 19.03
CA THR A 297 10.11 -5.32 20.42
C THR A 297 11.61 -5.49 20.65
N LYS A 298 12.10 -5.01 21.80
CA LYS A 298 13.50 -5.16 22.21
C LYS A 298 13.89 -6.64 22.29
N GLY A 299 14.96 -7.02 21.60
CA GLY A 299 15.41 -8.41 21.46
C GLY A 299 14.68 -9.21 20.38
N GLY A 300 13.67 -8.61 19.72
CA GLY A 300 12.96 -9.21 18.60
C GLY A 300 13.76 -9.18 17.29
N LEU A 301 13.34 -9.99 16.32
CA LEU A 301 14.02 -10.17 15.03
C LEU A 301 14.17 -8.86 14.23
N LEU A 302 13.29 -7.89 14.48
CA LEU A 302 13.10 -6.66 13.71
C LEU A 302 13.24 -5.41 14.59
N GLU A 303 13.86 -5.51 15.79
CA GLU A 303 14.01 -4.40 16.75
C GLU A 303 14.48 -3.09 16.07
N LYS A 304 15.46 -3.19 15.17
CA LYS A 304 16.09 -2.05 14.48
C LYS A 304 15.32 -1.56 13.24
N PHE A 305 14.33 -2.29 12.74
CA PHE A 305 13.56 -1.87 11.57
C PHE A 305 12.68 -0.67 11.94
N ASP A 306 12.53 0.29 11.03
CA ASP A 306 11.74 1.50 11.25
C ASP A 306 10.24 1.28 11.03
N GLY A 307 9.86 0.14 10.45
CA GLY A 307 8.47 -0.21 10.21
C GLY A 307 8.32 -1.34 9.20
N LEU A 308 7.12 -1.44 8.63
CA LEU A 308 6.78 -2.42 7.61
C LEU A 308 5.84 -1.86 6.54
N GLU A 309 5.99 -2.43 5.34
CA GLU A 309 5.03 -2.41 4.24
C GLU A 309 4.37 -3.80 4.17
N PHE A 310 3.04 -3.83 4.12
CA PHE A 310 2.33 -5.06 3.79
C PHE A 310 2.15 -5.22 2.28
N ASP A 311 2.87 -6.20 1.73
CA ASP A 311 2.62 -6.79 0.42
C ASP A 311 1.27 -7.52 0.45
N VAL A 312 0.40 -7.23 -0.52
CA VAL A 312 -0.88 -7.92 -0.77
C VAL A 312 -1.85 -8.02 0.42
N LEU A 313 -1.81 -7.10 1.40
CA LEU A 313 -2.84 -7.04 2.46
C LEU A 313 -4.14 -6.45 1.89
N HIS A 314 -5.02 -7.31 1.36
CA HIS A 314 -6.26 -6.84 0.74
C HIS A 314 -7.39 -6.66 1.76
N HIS A 315 -8.40 -5.84 1.41
CA HIS A 315 -9.64 -5.77 2.19
C HIS A 315 -10.69 -6.81 1.71
N VAL A 316 -10.43 -7.51 0.60
CA VAL A 316 -11.17 -8.69 0.13
C VAL A 316 -10.13 -9.73 -0.29
N PRO A 317 -10.24 -11.00 0.10
CA PRO A 317 -9.34 -12.02 -0.40
C PRO A 317 -9.62 -12.23 -1.88
N VAL A 318 -8.61 -11.97 -2.72
CA VAL A 318 -8.67 -12.24 -4.16
C VAL A 318 -7.75 -13.43 -4.43
N PRO A 319 -8.26 -14.67 -4.46
CA PRO A 319 -7.42 -15.83 -4.77
C PRO A 319 -6.89 -15.72 -6.20
N ASN A 320 -5.65 -16.19 -6.42
CA ASN A 320 -4.98 -16.06 -7.73
C ASN A 320 -5.60 -16.94 -8.83
N VAL A 321 -6.56 -17.80 -8.50
CA VAL A 321 -7.24 -18.69 -9.45
C VAL A 321 -8.74 -18.62 -9.19
N SER A 322 -9.52 -18.31 -10.21
CA SER A 322 -10.96 -18.62 -10.23
C SER A 322 -11.08 -20.13 -10.38
N ASP A 323 -10.98 -20.84 -9.26
CA ASP A 323 -11.03 -22.29 -9.22
C ASP A 323 -12.47 -22.82 -9.09
N GLY A 324 -13.47 -21.93 -9.02
CA GLY A 324 -14.88 -22.30 -8.97
C GLY A 324 -15.34 -22.85 -7.62
N ARG A 325 -14.49 -22.82 -6.58
CA ARG A 325 -14.86 -23.16 -5.21
C ARG A 325 -15.28 -21.91 -4.46
N GLY A 326 -16.30 -22.04 -3.61
CA GLY A 326 -16.67 -20.96 -2.71
C GLY A 326 -15.74 -20.85 -1.50
N LEU A 327 -15.49 -19.63 -1.04
CA LEU A 327 -14.72 -19.34 0.18
C LEU A 327 -15.63 -19.47 1.41
N ASP A 328 -15.14 -20.13 2.45
CA ASP A 328 -15.85 -20.37 3.72
C ASP A 328 -15.22 -19.50 4.81
N TYR A 329 -15.81 -18.33 5.09
CA TYR A 329 -15.21 -17.32 5.96
C TYR A 329 -15.50 -17.56 7.44
N ASP A 330 -16.66 -18.10 7.80
CA ASP A 330 -16.97 -18.50 9.18
C ASP A 330 -16.51 -19.93 9.52
N ALA A 331 -15.99 -20.66 8.52
CA ALA A 331 -15.44 -22.00 8.58
C ALA A 331 -16.46 -23.06 8.99
N ASP A 332 -17.73 -22.86 8.62
CA ASP A 332 -18.86 -23.74 8.95
C ASP A 332 -19.15 -24.84 7.93
N GLY A 333 -18.33 -24.93 6.88
CA GLY A 333 -18.41 -25.92 5.83
C GLY A 333 -19.18 -25.47 4.59
N HIS A 334 -19.70 -24.24 4.57
CA HIS A 334 -20.44 -23.69 3.44
C HIS A 334 -19.85 -22.37 2.95
N PRO A 335 -19.92 -22.10 1.64
CA PRO A 335 -19.48 -20.82 1.12
C PRO A 335 -20.50 -19.73 1.48
N ASP A 336 -20.02 -18.65 2.11
CA ASP A 336 -20.88 -17.60 2.71
C ASP A 336 -20.69 -16.21 2.08
N GLY A 337 -19.77 -16.09 1.10
CA GLY A 337 -19.45 -14.84 0.42
C GLY A 337 -18.80 -13.76 1.31
N GLY A 338 -18.45 -14.10 2.55
CA GLY A 338 -17.81 -13.20 3.50
C GLY A 338 -18.72 -12.06 3.97
N LEU A 339 -20.04 -12.24 3.95
CA LEU A 339 -21.01 -11.22 4.36
C LEU A 339 -21.67 -11.55 5.70
N LEU A 340 -21.53 -10.66 6.69
CA LEU A 340 -22.28 -10.71 7.95
C LEU A 340 -23.35 -9.62 7.93
N ASN A 341 -24.64 -10.00 7.91
CA ASN A 341 -25.77 -9.07 7.81
C ASN A 341 -25.67 -8.11 6.60
N GLY A 342 -25.11 -8.59 5.48
CA GLY A 342 -24.87 -7.79 4.27
C GLY A 342 -23.55 -7.00 4.24
N TYR A 343 -22.72 -7.09 5.29
CA TYR A 343 -21.46 -6.34 5.39
C TYR A 343 -20.22 -7.22 5.25
N PRO A 344 -19.14 -6.75 4.58
CA PRO A 344 -17.95 -7.55 4.30
C PRO A 344 -17.14 -7.82 5.58
N SER A 345 -17.23 -9.04 6.11
CA SER A 345 -16.61 -9.46 7.37
C SER A 345 -15.08 -9.44 7.30
N TYR A 346 -14.51 -9.82 6.15
CA TYR A 346 -13.05 -9.85 5.94
C TYR A 346 -12.42 -8.47 5.95
N GLY A 347 -12.94 -7.52 5.17
CA GLY A 347 -12.39 -6.16 5.10
C GLY A 347 -12.46 -5.42 6.44
N ILE A 348 -13.58 -5.59 7.16
CA ILE A 348 -13.74 -5.06 8.52
C ILE A 348 -12.71 -5.70 9.47
N GLY A 349 -12.51 -7.01 9.37
CA GLY A 349 -11.56 -7.73 10.21
C GLY A 349 -10.09 -7.42 9.90
N ALA A 350 -9.73 -7.14 8.64
CA ALA A 350 -8.41 -6.63 8.25
C ALA A 350 -8.12 -5.24 8.87
N ILE A 351 -9.13 -4.36 8.95
CA ILE A 351 -9.00 -3.09 9.70
C ILE A 351 -8.80 -3.36 11.19
N ASN A 352 -9.52 -4.31 11.78
CA ASN A 352 -9.36 -4.67 13.19
C ASN A 352 -7.96 -5.21 13.49
N PHE A 353 -7.39 -6.02 12.58
CA PHE A 353 -5.99 -6.43 12.60
C PHE A 353 -5.06 -5.21 12.65
N LEU A 354 -5.20 -4.28 11.71
CA LEU A 354 -4.35 -3.08 11.64
C LEU A 354 -4.48 -2.17 12.86
N ARG A 355 -5.69 -1.99 13.41
CA ARG A 355 -5.92 -1.26 14.66
C ARG A 355 -5.15 -1.87 15.82
N LYS A 356 -5.24 -3.19 15.97
CA LYS A 356 -4.53 -3.92 17.02
C LYS A 356 -3.02 -3.82 16.83
N LEU A 357 -2.53 -4.05 15.62
CA LEU A 357 -1.12 -3.93 15.30
C LEU A 357 -0.58 -2.53 15.60
N ARG A 358 -1.28 -1.47 15.17
CA ARG A 358 -0.92 -0.08 15.49
C ARG A 358 -0.85 0.16 16.99
N LYS A 359 -1.83 -0.33 17.76
CA LYS A 359 -1.83 -0.21 19.22
C LYS A 359 -0.61 -0.90 19.85
N LEU A 360 -0.19 -2.04 19.32
CA LEU A 360 0.94 -2.82 19.83
C LEU A 360 2.30 -2.23 19.43
N MET A 361 2.43 -1.74 18.19
CA MET A 361 3.69 -1.18 17.67
C MET A 361 3.92 0.28 18.06
N GLY A 362 2.85 1.02 18.38
CA GLY A 362 2.93 2.45 18.70
C GLY A 362 3.15 3.35 17.48
N ASP A 363 3.53 4.60 17.75
CA ASP A 363 3.70 5.65 16.73
C ASP A 363 5.15 5.83 16.25
N ASP A 364 6.08 5.10 16.86
CA ASP A 364 7.51 5.13 16.52
C ASP A 364 7.88 4.17 15.37
N LYS A 365 6.88 3.53 14.74
CA LYS A 365 7.06 2.63 13.59
C LYS A 365 6.14 3.00 12.42
N LEU A 366 6.65 2.87 11.21
CA LEU A 366 5.84 2.94 9.99
C LEU A 366 5.02 1.65 9.83
N ILE A 367 3.74 1.79 9.48
CA ILE A 367 2.89 0.68 9.04
C ILE A 367 2.19 1.16 7.77
N MET A 368 2.42 0.44 6.69
CA MET A 368 1.99 0.83 5.34
C MET A 368 1.47 -0.42 4.60
N ALA A 369 0.77 -0.24 3.50
CA ALA A 369 0.21 -1.32 2.69
C ALA A 369 -0.14 -0.84 1.28
N ASP A 370 -0.28 -1.76 0.34
CA ASP A 370 -0.67 -1.44 -1.03
C ASP A 370 -1.96 -0.61 -1.11
N ASN A 371 -1.99 0.32 -2.07
CA ASN A 371 -3.21 0.97 -2.55
C ASN A 371 -3.07 1.52 -3.98
N ASP A 372 -3.03 0.64 -4.98
CA ASP A 372 -3.15 1.02 -6.39
C ASP A 372 -4.44 0.50 -7.05
N ARG A 373 -5.21 -0.37 -6.37
CA ARG A 373 -6.46 -0.97 -6.85
C ARG A 373 -7.60 -0.87 -5.84
N TRP A 374 -8.82 -1.07 -6.31
CA TRP A 374 -10.03 -0.97 -5.49
C TRP A 374 -10.06 -1.97 -4.32
N PHE A 375 -9.47 -3.18 -4.47
CA PHE A 375 -9.46 -4.26 -3.48
C PHE A 375 -8.34 -4.16 -2.43
N HIS A 376 -7.44 -3.18 -2.58
CA HIS A 376 -6.35 -2.94 -1.65
C HIS A 376 -6.82 -2.25 -0.35
N GLN A 377 -5.89 -1.91 0.55
CA GLN A 377 -6.23 -1.34 1.85
C GLN A 377 -6.98 -0.02 1.74
N ARG A 378 -7.88 0.22 2.70
CA ARG A 378 -8.65 1.46 2.81
C ARG A 378 -8.56 2.10 4.19
N SER A 379 -7.61 1.63 5.00
CA SER A 379 -7.44 1.86 6.44
C SER A 379 -6.78 3.21 6.77
N VAL A 380 -7.42 4.31 6.36
CA VAL A 380 -6.90 5.65 6.59
C VAL A 380 -6.84 6.00 8.08
N GLY A 381 -5.87 6.81 8.49
CA GLY A 381 -5.65 7.17 9.89
C GLY A 381 -4.99 6.09 10.76
N ILE A 382 -4.85 4.86 10.27
CA ILE A 382 -4.07 3.78 10.92
C ILE A 382 -2.71 3.62 10.25
N LEU A 383 -2.71 3.51 8.92
CA LEU A 383 -1.50 3.39 8.11
C LEU A 383 -0.83 4.74 7.92
N ASN A 384 0.50 4.74 7.81
CA ASN A 384 1.32 5.91 7.53
C ASN A 384 1.27 6.31 6.04
N GLY A 385 0.85 5.41 5.17
CA GLY A 385 0.71 5.66 3.75
C GLY A 385 0.67 4.36 2.97
N ILE A 386 0.97 4.45 1.69
CA ILE A 386 0.70 3.38 0.73
C ILE A 386 1.88 3.11 -0.21
N GLU A 387 2.04 1.84 -0.58
CA GLU A 387 2.70 1.45 -1.82
C GLU A 387 1.76 1.62 -3.01
N HIS A 388 2.33 2.16 -4.09
CA HIS A 388 1.78 2.11 -5.42
C HIS A 388 2.66 1.19 -6.30
N GLU A 389 2.33 -0.11 -6.35
CA GLU A 389 3.19 -1.16 -6.93
C GLU A 389 3.49 -0.92 -8.42
N LYS A 390 2.50 -0.45 -9.16
CA LYS A 390 2.67 0.12 -10.50
C LYS A 390 1.83 1.36 -10.65
N PHE A 391 2.40 2.44 -11.16
CA PHE A 391 1.67 3.66 -11.46
C PHE A 391 1.19 3.69 -12.93
N PRO A 392 -0.02 4.22 -13.23
CA PRO A 392 -1.02 4.80 -12.30
C PRO A 392 -1.91 3.81 -11.59
N THR A 393 -2.01 2.55 -12.01
CA THR A 393 -2.74 1.47 -11.33
C THR A 393 -2.07 0.13 -11.66
N GLY A 394 -2.24 -0.88 -10.80
CA GLY A 394 -1.50 -2.14 -10.88
C GLY A 394 -1.69 -2.92 -12.19
N GLY A 395 -0.74 -3.83 -12.48
CA GLY A 395 -0.84 -4.87 -13.51
C GLY A 395 -0.68 -4.40 -14.96
N ASP A 396 -1.63 -3.60 -15.45
CA ASP A 396 -2.01 -3.56 -16.87
C ASP A 396 -2.12 -2.13 -17.47
N ASP A 397 -1.95 -1.06 -16.68
CA ASP A 397 -2.02 0.32 -17.18
C ASP A 397 -0.63 0.86 -17.56
N ALA A 398 -0.04 0.30 -18.62
CA ALA A 398 1.19 0.84 -19.21
C ALA A 398 0.95 2.15 -19.97
N ALA A 399 -0.30 2.47 -20.27
CA ALA A 399 -0.67 3.65 -21.04
C ALA A 399 -0.89 4.88 -20.16
N PHE A 400 -1.03 4.77 -18.83
CA PHE A 400 -1.42 5.86 -17.94
C PHE A 400 -2.88 6.33 -18.13
N GLU A 401 -3.81 5.40 -18.40
CA GLU A 401 -5.24 5.70 -18.55
C GLU A 401 -5.93 6.10 -17.23
N ASP A 402 -5.48 5.57 -16.08
CA ASP A 402 -5.94 6.00 -14.74
C ASP A 402 -5.01 7.06 -14.12
N TRP A 403 -4.41 7.94 -14.93
CA TRP A 403 -3.54 9.03 -14.44
C TRP A 403 -4.18 9.82 -13.31
N GLY A 404 -5.42 10.29 -13.51
CA GLY A 404 -6.15 11.06 -12.50
C GLY A 404 -6.35 10.27 -11.21
N GLY A 405 -6.68 8.98 -11.31
CA GLY A 405 -6.86 8.14 -10.13
C GLY A 405 -5.59 7.82 -9.37
N GLY A 406 -4.46 7.64 -10.06
CA GLY A 406 -3.15 7.49 -9.44
C GLY A 406 -2.79 8.73 -8.61
N ILE A 407 -2.97 9.92 -9.18
CA ILE A 407 -2.74 11.19 -8.46
C ILE A 407 -3.71 11.34 -7.27
N ASN A 408 -4.99 11.00 -7.46
CA ASN A 408 -6.00 11.09 -6.39
C ASN A 408 -5.64 10.21 -5.21
N ARG A 409 -5.23 8.95 -5.42
CA ARG A 409 -4.82 8.04 -4.34
C ARG A 409 -3.65 8.63 -3.54
N LEU A 410 -2.57 9.03 -4.20
CA LEU A 410 -1.40 9.59 -3.51
C LEU A 410 -1.75 10.84 -2.68
N MET A 411 -2.52 11.77 -3.27
CA MET A 411 -2.92 13.01 -2.58
C MET A 411 -3.94 12.76 -1.45
N PHE A 412 -4.87 11.84 -1.63
CA PHE A 412 -5.86 11.48 -0.62
C PHE A 412 -5.20 10.85 0.61
N TRP A 413 -4.28 9.92 0.40
CA TRP A 413 -3.51 9.32 1.49
C TRP A 413 -2.57 10.34 2.14
N ASN A 414 -1.99 11.28 1.39
CA ASN A 414 -1.13 12.32 1.98
C ASN A 414 -1.82 13.12 3.12
N VAL A 415 -3.13 13.38 2.96
CA VAL A 415 -3.93 14.14 3.92
C VAL A 415 -4.68 13.28 4.95
N ASN A 416 -4.90 11.99 4.67
CA ASN A 416 -5.70 11.10 5.51
C ASN A 416 -4.90 10.02 6.27
N SER A 417 -3.63 9.81 5.93
CA SER A 417 -2.75 8.89 6.64
C SER A 417 -2.41 9.34 8.05
N ARG A 418 -2.02 8.36 8.88
CA ARG A 418 -1.40 8.60 10.19
C ARG A 418 -0.03 9.27 9.97
N LYS A 419 0.28 10.30 10.76
CA LYS A 419 1.59 10.97 10.69
C LYS A 419 2.66 10.14 11.42
N PRO A 420 3.94 10.18 11.00
CA PRO A 420 4.44 10.80 9.77
C PRO A 420 3.93 10.05 8.53
N VAL A 421 3.75 10.76 7.42
CA VAL A 421 3.17 10.18 6.21
C VAL A 421 4.25 9.78 5.22
N PHE A 422 4.12 8.59 4.65
CA PHE A 422 5.00 8.10 3.61
C PHE A 422 4.21 7.26 2.60
N ASN A 423 3.99 7.83 1.43
CA ASN A 423 3.49 7.12 0.25
C ASN A 423 4.65 6.97 -0.72
N TYR A 424 4.64 5.94 -1.56
CA TYR A 424 5.64 5.82 -2.61
C TYR A 424 5.13 5.12 -3.87
N ILE A 425 5.80 5.38 -4.98
CA ILE A 425 5.63 4.64 -6.23
C ILE A 425 6.83 3.72 -6.40
N LYS A 426 6.55 2.45 -6.70
CA LYS A 426 7.60 1.50 -7.11
C LYS A 426 7.99 1.74 -8.56
N SER A 427 9.29 1.98 -8.77
CA SER A 427 9.85 2.17 -10.11
C SER A 427 9.78 0.86 -10.89
N LYS A 428 9.39 0.91 -12.16
CA LYS A 428 9.43 -0.26 -13.04
C LYS A 428 10.80 -0.36 -13.70
N PRO A 429 11.49 -1.51 -13.62
CA PRO A 429 12.76 -1.72 -14.31
C PRO A 429 12.61 -1.95 -15.82
N SER A 430 11.38 -2.09 -16.35
CA SER A 430 11.09 -2.58 -17.70
C SER A 430 10.29 -1.63 -18.60
N ASP A 431 10.20 -0.35 -18.28
CA ASP A 431 9.45 0.57 -19.14
C ASP A 431 10.27 0.87 -20.42
N GLU A 432 9.66 0.57 -21.58
CA GLU A 432 10.31 0.65 -22.89
C GLU A 432 10.76 2.09 -23.25
N ARG A 433 10.13 3.11 -22.64
CA ARG A 433 10.49 4.52 -22.82
C ARG A 433 10.87 5.15 -21.49
N ILE A 434 12.04 5.79 -21.46
CA ILE A 434 12.52 6.56 -20.30
C ILE A 434 11.53 7.69 -19.93
N ALA A 435 10.78 8.22 -20.90
CA ALA A 435 9.73 9.20 -20.67
C ALA A 435 8.62 8.71 -19.71
N ASP A 436 8.24 7.43 -19.81
CA ASP A 436 7.22 6.84 -18.92
C ASP A 436 7.74 6.76 -17.47
N ILE A 437 9.01 6.42 -17.31
CA ILE A 437 9.70 6.42 -16.00
C ILE A 437 9.72 7.83 -15.41
N ARG A 438 10.10 8.84 -16.20
CA ARG A 438 10.09 10.24 -15.75
C ARG A 438 8.69 10.72 -15.41
N LEU A 439 7.66 10.32 -16.15
CA LEU A 439 6.27 10.68 -15.87
C LEU A 439 5.82 10.11 -14.52
N ALA A 440 6.13 8.85 -14.23
CA ALA A 440 5.85 8.25 -12.92
C ALA A 440 6.64 8.92 -11.78
N PHE A 441 7.91 9.26 -12.00
CA PHE A 441 8.71 10.01 -11.02
C PHE A 441 8.15 11.41 -10.78
N ALA A 442 7.71 12.09 -11.84
CA ALA A 442 7.08 13.39 -11.74
C ALA A 442 5.79 13.29 -10.91
N ALA A 443 4.96 12.27 -11.13
CA ALA A 443 3.77 12.01 -10.33
C ALA A 443 4.11 11.82 -8.83
N ALA A 444 5.11 10.99 -8.50
CA ALA A 444 5.53 10.78 -7.12
C ALA A 444 5.93 12.10 -6.45
N VAL A 445 6.88 12.83 -7.05
CA VAL A 445 7.46 14.04 -6.46
C VAL A 445 6.44 15.16 -6.35
N ILE A 446 5.57 15.33 -7.35
CA ILE A 446 4.48 16.32 -7.32
C ILE A 446 3.49 16.00 -6.17
N CYS A 447 3.31 14.72 -5.81
CA CYS A 447 2.39 14.30 -4.74
C CYS A 447 3.03 14.18 -3.35
N ASP A 448 4.28 14.63 -3.15
CA ASP A 448 5.07 14.36 -1.93
C ASP A 448 5.21 12.85 -1.61
N ALA A 449 5.25 12.00 -2.64
CA ALA A 449 5.50 10.58 -2.50
C ALA A 449 6.97 10.26 -2.82
N GLY A 450 7.49 9.21 -2.17
CA GLY A 450 8.79 8.64 -2.47
C GLY A 450 8.78 7.77 -3.72
N ILE A 451 9.98 7.38 -4.13
CA ILE A 451 10.21 6.45 -5.23
C ILE A 451 11.00 5.26 -4.68
N SER A 452 10.41 4.08 -4.75
CA SER A 452 11.10 2.85 -4.39
C SER A 452 11.76 2.29 -5.65
N MET A 453 13.10 2.20 -5.65
CA MET A 453 13.89 1.94 -6.83
C MET A 453 14.28 0.46 -6.92
N THR A 454 14.05 -0.12 -8.11
CA THR A 454 14.61 -1.41 -8.53
C THR A 454 15.64 -1.14 -9.63
N ILE A 455 16.77 -1.84 -9.57
CA ILE A 455 17.86 -1.73 -10.52
C ILE A 455 17.39 -2.35 -11.86
N PRO A 456 17.51 -1.62 -12.98
CA PRO A 456 17.14 -2.15 -14.29
C PRO A 456 17.86 -3.46 -14.63
N SER A 457 17.13 -4.38 -15.26
CA SER A 457 17.66 -5.69 -15.64
C SER A 457 18.90 -5.56 -16.53
N GLY A 458 19.94 -6.35 -16.23
CA GLY A 458 21.22 -6.32 -16.96
C GLY A 458 22.27 -5.39 -16.34
N ARG A 459 21.90 -4.51 -15.41
CA ARG A 459 22.84 -3.72 -14.61
C ARG A 459 23.10 -4.44 -13.29
N LYS A 460 24.17 -5.24 -13.24
CA LYS A 460 24.49 -6.13 -12.10
C LYS A 460 25.73 -5.69 -11.31
N GLU A 461 26.27 -4.51 -11.62
CA GLU A 461 27.45 -3.99 -10.94
C GLU A 461 27.09 -3.70 -9.48
N LEU A 462 27.80 -4.36 -8.57
CA LEU A 462 27.78 -4.07 -7.14
C LEU A 462 28.97 -3.17 -6.79
N GLY A 463 28.87 -2.48 -5.66
CA GLY A 463 29.86 -1.49 -5.24
C GLY A 463 29.42 -0.06 -5.50
N ASN A 464 30.38 0.84 -5.72
CA ASN A 464 30.13 2.28 -5.83
C ASN A 464 29.50 2.71 -7.16
N GLU A 465 29.32 1.79 -8.11
CA GLU A 465 28.86 2.06 -9.47
C GLU A 465 27.37 1.69 -9.69
N ILE A 466 26.62 1.47 -8.60
CA ILE A 466 25.22 1.08 -8.70
C ILE A 466 24.40 2.11 -9.49
N PHE A 467 23.52 1.61 -10.35
CA PHE A 467 22.68 2.44 -11.19
C PHE A 467 21.66 3.24 -10.35
N ILE A 468 21.59 4.55 -10.60
CA ILE A 468 20.59 5.46 -10.03
C ILE A 468 20.13 6.41 -11.14
N TRP A 469 18.82 6.58 -11.30
CA TRP A 469 18.24 7.49 -12.30
C TRP A 469 18.65 8.95 -12.06
N ASP A 470 18.98 9.66 -13.13
CA ASP A 470 19.45 11.05 -13.10
C ASP A 470 18.48 11.99 -12.38
N GLU A 471 17.18 11.83 -12.59
CA GLU A 471 16.13 12.61 -11.92
C GLU A 471 16.22 12.52 -10.39
N LEU A 472 16.63 11.35 -9.87
CA LEU A 472 16.70 11.06 -8.43
C LEU A 472 17.99 11.59 -7.78
N ARG A 473 19.04 11.84 -8.59
CA ARG A 473 20.37 12.26 -8.11
C ARG A 473 20.95 13.51 -8.77
N LYS A 474 20.11 14.37 -9.34
CA LYS A 474 20.53 15.61 -10.03
C LYS A 474 21.48 15.35 -11.22
N GLY A 475 21.26 14.27 -11.96
CA GLY A 475 22.10 13.85 -13.07
C GLY A 475 23.55 13.62 -12.65
N GLN A 476 24.48 14.14 -13.45
CA GLN A 476 25.93 14.01 -13.21
C GLN A 476 26.43 14.73 -11.94
N GLU A 477 25.62 15.62 -11.31
CA GLU A 477 26.00 16.25 -10.05
C GLU A 477 25.89 15.31 -8.84
N ASN A 478 25.25 14.16 -8.99
CA ASN A 478 25.17 13.07 -8.01
C ASN A 478 24.76 13.53 -6.59
N LYS A 479 23.68 14.32 -6.50
CA LYS A 479 23.12 14.84 -5.24
C LYS A 479 21.69 14.35 -5.05
N LEU A 480 21.46 13.56 -3.99
CA LEU A 480 20.11 13.18 -3.55
C LEU A 480 19.39 14.35 -2.86
N GLY A 481 18.05 14.33 -2.89
CA GLY A 481 17.24 15.36 -2.24
C GLY A 481 17.49 16.77 -2.78
N TRP A 482 17.87 16.87 -4.06
CA TRP A 482 18.38 18.10 -4.65
C TRP A 482 17.30 19.15 -4.97
N LEU A 483 16.04 18.76 -5.14
CA LEU A 483 14.93 19.69 -5.30
C LEU A 483 14.64 20.40 -3.98
N GLY A 484 14.87 19.74 -2.84
CA GLY A 484 14.63 20.34 -1.53
C GLY A 484 13.14 20.38 -1.18
N LYS A 485 12.73 21.45 -0.49
CA LYS A 485 11.35 21.60 -0.05
C LYS A 485 10.43 22.09 -1.16
N GLY A 486 9.21 21.54 -1.23
CA GLY A 486 8.14 22.08 -2.08
C GLY A 486 7.74 23.49 -1.62
N LEU A 487 7.71 24.46 -2.53
CA LEU A 487 7.40 25.86 -2.22
C LEU A 487 5.90 26.16 -2.21
N GLY A 488 5.07 25.22 -2.68
CA GLY A 488 3.62 25.34 -2.71
C GLY A 488 2.94 24.05 -3.18
N PRO A 489 1.61 24.05 -3.27
CA PRO A 489 0.86 22.92 -3.82
C PRO A 489 1.15 22.74 -5.32
N ALA A 490 0.86 21.55 -5.83
CA ALA A 490 0.86 21.29 -7.25
C ALA A 490 -0.20 22.15 -7.97
N LYS A 491 0.16 22.72 -9.13
CA LYS A 491 -0.77 23.46 -10.00
C LYS A 491 -1.17 22.57 -11.17
N ARG A 492 -2.48 22.40 -11.39
CA ARG A 492 -3.05 21.69 -12.54
C ARG A 492 -3.42 22.70 -13.63
N LEU A 493 -2.65 22.75 -14.71
CA LEU A 493 -2.77 23.79 -15.73
C LEU A 493 -4.11 23.73 -16.50
N ALA A 494 -4.79 22.58 -16.50
CA ALA A 494 -6.15 22.48 -17.03
C ALA A 494 -7.12 23.51 -16.41
N THR A 495 -6.92 23.83 -15.12
CA THR A 495 -7.77 24.77 -14.37
C THR A 495 -7.58 26.24 -14.77
N GLU A 496 -6.56 26.55 -15.60
CA GLU A 496 -6.39 27.88 -16.21
C GLU A 496 -7.23 28.05 -17.48
N SER A 497 -7.84 26.98 -17.98
CA SER A 497 -8.75 27.02 -19.13
C SER A 497 -10.19 27.34 -18.69
N ILE A 498 -11.07 27.57 -19.66
CA ILE A 498 -12.48 27.91 -19.40
C ILE A 498 -13.17 26.73 -18.71
N ASN A 499 -13.77 26.97 -17.54
CA ASN A 499 -14.65 26.00 -16.89
C ASN A 499 -15.96 25.90 -17.67
N LEU A 500 -16.24 24.73 -18.24
CA LEU A 500 -17.42 24.48 -19.07
C LEU A 500 -18.74 24.46 -18.28
N LEU A 501 -18.67 24.40 -16.95
CA LEU A 501 -19.83 24.51 -16.06
C LEU A 501 -20.01 25.93 -15.49
N GLU A 502 -19.13 26.87 -15.82
CA GLU A 502 -19.26 28.24 -15.32
C GLU A 502 -20.54 28.90 -15.85
N GLY A 503 -21.37 29.41 -14.93
CA GLY A 503 -22.67 30.01 -15.26
C GLY A 503 -23.74 29.01 -15.72
N VAL A 504 -23.47 27.70 -15.67
CA VAL A 504 -24.42 26.64 -16.02
C VAL A 504 -25.15 26.17 -14.77
N ASP A 505 -26.49 26.08 -14.81
CA ASP A 505 -27.22 25.39 -13.76
C ASP A 505 -26.99 23.88 -13.90
N LEU A 506 -26.22 23.31 -12.97
CA LEU A 506 -25.90 21.89 -12.94
C LEU A 506 -27.16 21.02 -12.91
N LYS A 507 -28.26 21.49 -12.31
CA LYS A 507 -29.55 20.77 -12.29
C LYS A 507 -30.05 20.43 -13.69
N GLU A 508 -29.87 21.36 -14.63
CA GLU A 508 -30.29 21.19 -16.02
C GLU A 508 -29.39 20.21 -16.80
N LYS A 509 -28.18 19.96 -16.32
CA LYS A 509 -27.21 19.03 -16.92
C LYS A 509 -27.33 17.61 -16.41
N ILE A 510 -27.95 17.40 -15.25
CA ILE A 510 -28.16 16.05 -14.70
C ILE A 510 -29.22 15.32 -15.54
N LYS A 511 -28.79 14.27 -16.24
CA LYS A 511 -29.66 13.44 -17.11
C LYS A 511 -30.38 12.35 -16.34
N SER A 512 -29.70 11.71 -15.39
CA SER A 512 -30.25 10.64 -14.58
C SER A 512 -29.52 10.51 -13.24
N ALA A 513 -30.21 9.95 -12.24
CA ALA A 513 -29.66 9.64 -10.93
C ALA A 513 -30.46 8.55 -10.21
N ASN A 514 -29.77 7.63 -9.54
CA ASN A 514 -30.40 6.64 -8.63
C ASN A 514 -30.52 7.15 -7.17
N CYS A 515 -30.12 8.39 -6.92
CA CYS A 515 -30.18 9.06 -5.63
C CYS A 515 -31.11 10.29 -5.69
N LEU A 516 -31.49 10.79 -4.52
CA LEU A 516 -32.05 12.13 -4.33
C LEU A 516 -30.90 13.13 -4.30
N ILE A 517 -31.09 14.26 -4.94
CA ILE A 517 -30.07 15.30 -5.07
C ILE A 517 -30.67 16.62 -4.59
N ASP A 518 -30.21 17.07 -3.43
CA ASP A 518 -30.60 18.35 -2.82
C ASP A 518 -29.53 19.39 -3.13
N PHE A 519 -29.95 20.56 -3.62
CA PHE A 519 -29.07 21.67 -3.93
C PHE A 519 -29.27 22.79 -2.92
N ASP A 520 -28.23 23.14 -2.19
CA ASP A 520 -28.25 24.20 -1.18
C ASP A 520 -26.96 25.04 -1.26
N GLY A 521 -27.09 26.34 -1.50
CA GLY A 521 -25.96 27.27 -1.49
C GLY A 521 -24.77 26.89 -2.39
N GLY A 522 -25.02 26.29 -3.56
CA GLY A 522 -23.96 25.82 -4.48
C GLY A 522 -23.38 24.44 -4.13
N THR A 523 -23.85 23.82 -3.05
CA THR A 523 -23.49 22.46 -2.66
C THR A 523 -24.58 21.47 -3.11
N MET A 524 -24.15 20.29 -3.54
CA MET A 524 -25.01 19.18 -3.92
C MET A 524 -24.90 18.06 -2.88
N LYS A 525 -26.02 17.73 -2.22
CA LYS A 525 -26.11 16.62 -1.27
C LYS A 525 -26.85 15.45 -1.91
N LEU A 526 -26.21 14.30 -1.96
CA LEU A 526 -26.74 13.06 -2.51
C LEU A 526 -27.19 12.16 -1.36
N ASN A 527 -28.44 11.73 -1.39
CA ASN A 527 -29.02 10.79 -0.45
C ASN A 527 -29.63 9.61 -1.22
N ARG A 528 -29.46 8.38 -0.75
CA ARG A 528 -29.97 7.22 -1.48
C ARG A 528 -31.51 7.16 -1.46
N LYS A 529 -32.11 6.65 -2.55
CA LYS A 529 -33.56 6.41 -2.66
C LYS A 529 -34.01 5.09 -2.03
N SER A 530 -33.16 4.06 -2.10
CA SER A 530 -33.42 2.70 -1.58
C SER A 530 -32.53 2.38 -0.38
N SER A 531 -33.02 1.50 0.49
CA SER A 531 -32.23 0.89 1.57
C SER A 531 -31.23 -0.17 1.10
N ASP A 532 -31.36 -0.68 -0.14
CA ASP A 532 -30.46 -1.72 -0.67
C ASP A 532 -29.03 -1.20 -0.77
N LEU A 533 -28.04 -2.03 -0.43
CA LEU A 533 -26.62 -1.66 -0.54
C LEU A 533 -26.20 -1.43 -2.00
N GLY A 534 -25.31 -0.48 -2.25
CA GLY A 534 -24.65 -0.32 -3.55
C GLY A 534 -24.07 1.08 -3.79
N PHE A 535 -23.79 1.41 -5.04
CA PHE A 535 -23.32 2.74 -5.43
C PHE A 535 -24.47 3.72 -5.63
N MET A 536 -24.29 4.97 -5.18
CA MET A 536 -25.07 6.11 -5.64
C MET A 536 -24.43 6.67 -6.90
N TYR A 537 -25.24 7.12 -7.86
CA TYR A 537 -24.74 7.81 -9.04
C TYR A 537 -25.67 8.92 -9.51
N PHE A 538 -25.06 9.87 -10.21
CA PHE A 538 -25.73 10.78 -11.12
C PHE A 538 -24.91 10.91 -12.40
N ARG A 539 -25.58 11.36 -13.46
CA ARG A 539 -24.99 11.50 -14.78
C ARG A 539 -25.18 12.90 -15.32
N ILE A 540 -24.13 13.48 -15.87
CA ILE A 540 -24.16 14.80 -16.52
C ILE A 540 -23.89 14.66 -18.01
N GLY A 541 -24.68 15.33 -18.84
CA GLY A 541 -24.51 15.37 -20.29
C GLY A 541 -24.46 16.80 -20.81
N ASP A 542 -24.22 16.96 -22.11
CA ASP A 542 -24.37 18.23 -22.85
C ASP A 542 -23.59 19.44 -22.27
N PHE A 543 -22.34 19.23 -21.85
CA PHE A 543 -21.45 20.29 -21.31
C PHE A 543 -20.50 20.90 -22.37
N GLY A 544 -20.77 20.68 -23.67
CA GLY A 544 -20.15 21.45 -24.76
C GLY A 544 -18.64 21.25 -24.93
N CYS A 545 -18.07 20.18 -24.40
CA CYS A 545 -16.64 19.90 -24.52
C CYS A 545 -16.25 19.68 -25.99
N LYS A 546 -15.18 20.35 -26.43
CA LYS A 546 -14.58 20.21 -27.76
C LYS A 546 -13.11 19.88 -27.55
N GLY A 547 -12.65 18.73 -28.03
CA GLY A 547 -11.24 18.36 -27.92
C GLY A 547 -11.05 16.87 -27.73
N LYS A 548 -9.81 16.49 -27.37
CA LYS A 548 -9.43 15.11 -27.06
C LYS A 548 -9.05 14.92 -25.60
N ASP A 549 -8.96 15.99 -24.81
CA ASP A 549 -8.57 15.99 -23.41
C ASP A 549 -9.64 16.63 -22.52
N LEU A 550 -9.98 15.93 -21.44
CA LEU A 550 -11.04 16.31 -20.51
C LEU A 550 -10.50 16.15 -19.09
N PHE A 551 -10.45 17.26 -18.36
CA PHE A 551 -10.14 17.27 -16.94
C PHE A 551 -11.39 17.65 -16.15
N VAL A 552 -11.71 16.85 -15.13
CA VAL A 552 -12.83 17.07 -14.22
C VAL A 552 -12.28 17.21 -12.81
N SER A 553 -12.68 18.27 -12.10
CA SER A 553 -12.39 18.46 -10.69
C SER A 553 -13.68 18.33 -9.88
N ALA A 554 -13.63 17.65 -8.74
CA ALA A 554 -14.75 17.59 -7.80
C ALA A 554 -14.26 17.61 -6.35
N THR A 555 -14.82 18.50 -5.53
CA THR A 555 -14.58 18.52 -4.09
C THR A 555 -15.67 17.76 -3.37
N VAL A 556 -15.31 16.62 -2.79
CA VAL A 556 -16.25 15.63 -2.25
C VAL A 556 -15.93 15.33 -0.79
N LYS A 557 -16.97 15.20 0.03
CA LYS A 557 -16.93 14.50 1.32
C LYS A 557 -18.07 13.51 1.41
N ALA A 558 -17.92 12.50 2.24
CA ALA A 558 -18.88 11.42 2.40
C ALA A 558 -19.03 11.06 3.87
N ASP A 559 -20.27 10.85 4.31
CA ASP A 559 -20.54 10.35 5.66
C ASP A 559 -19.97 8.92 5.78
N PRO A 560 -19.52 8.49 6.98
CA PRO A 560 -19.03 7.13 7.20
C PRO A 560 -20.12 6.10 6.90
N MET A 561 -19.75 4.95 6.35
CA MET A 561 -20.72 3.88 6.11
C MET A 561 -21.14 3.21 7.42
N ILE A 562 -22.44 3.04 7.61
CA ILE A 562 -22.99 2.39 8.81
C ILE A 562 -22.49 0.95 8.87
N ASN A 563 -22.11 0.49 10.07
CA ASN A 563 -21.51 -0.83 10.33
C ASN A 563 -20.10 -1.06 9.76
N TYR A 564 -19.46 -0.02 9.18
CA TYR A 564 -18.04 -0.04 8.84
C TYR A 564 -17.20 0.70 9.89
N PRO A 565 -15.93 0.33 10.07
CA PRO A 565 -14.94 1.16 10.77
C PRO A 565 -14.86 2.58 10.19
N MET A 566 -14.71 3.61 11.03
CA MET A 566 -14.54 5.01 10.58
C MET A 566 -13.30 5.22 9.70
N GLU A 567 -12.30 4.36 9.85
CA GLU A 567 -11.05 4.32 9.09
C GLU A 567 -11.23 3.75 7.69
N PHE A 568 -12.42 3.21 7.36
CA PHE A 568 -12.71 2.68 6.04
C PHE A 568 -13.01 3.84 5.07
N ALA A 569 -12.05 4.18 4.21
CA ALA A 569 -12.28 5.13 3.13
C ALA A 569 -13.25 4.54 2.08
N ARG A 570 -14.23 5.33 1.66
CA ARG A 570 -15.16 4.97 0.57
C ARG A 570 -14.49 5.22 -0.78
N VAL A 571 -14.90 4.49 -1.81
CA VAL A 571 -14.43 4.73 -3.18
C VAL A 571 -15.42 5.53 -4.00
N MET A 572 -14.90 6.37 -4.90
CA MET A 572 -15.67 7.03 -5.93
C MET A 572 -15.02 6.82 -7.29
N TYR A 573 -15.84 6.86 -8.33
CA TYR A 573 -15.38 6.78 -9.72
C TYR A 573 -16.04 7.86 -10.56
N VAL A 574 -15.27 8.39 -11.50
CA VAL A 574 -15.82 9.17 -12.61
C VAL A 574 -15.56 8.40 -13.89
N ASP A 575 -16.63 8.18 -14.62
CA ASP A 575 -16.68 7.42 -15.85
C ASP A 575 -16.99 8.39 -17.01
N ALA A 576 -16.25 8.29 -18.10
CA ALA A 576 -16.51 9.01 -19.35
C ALA A 576 -16.88 8.03 -20.46
N ALA A 577 -18.06 8.21 -21.07
CA ALA A 577 -18.49 7.45 -22.23
C ALA A 577 -17.97 8.08 -23.55
N GLY A 578 -17.63 7.24 -24.53
CA GLY A 578 -17.13 7.66 -25.86
C GLY A 578 -15.65 7.36 -26.18
N GLY A 579 -14.99 6.41 -25.50
CA GLY A 579 -13.57 6.06 -25.74
C GLY A 579 -13.31 5.04 -26.87
N PRO A 580 -12.08 4.95 -27.44
CA PRO A 580 -11.71 3.94 -28.43
C PRO A 580 -11.64 2.52 -27.83
N ARG A 581 -12.01 1.52 -28.64
CA ARG A 581 -12.03 0.08 -28.28
C ARG A 581 -10.60 -0.47 -28.30
N THR A 582 -10.07 -0.92 -27.17
CA THR A 582 -8.90 -1.83 -27.14
C THR A 582 -9.39 -3.24 -26.86
N SER A 583 -8.99 -4.20 -27.68
CA SER A 583 -9.27 -5.62 -27.47
C SER A 583 -8.42 -6.10 -26.29
N TYR A 584 -9.02 -6.23 -25.11
CA TYR A 584 -8.45 -7.07 -24.07
C TYR A 584 -8.80 -8.53 -24.39
N ASP A 585 -7.88 -9.22 -25.08
CA ASP A 585 -7.86 -10.68 -25.18
C ASP A 585 -7.33 -11.25 -23.85
N GLY A 586 -8.12 -11.15 -22.80
CA GLY A 586 -7.75 -11.65 -21.48
C GLY A 586 -8.97 -11.86 -20.60
N GLU A 587 -9.34 -13.12 -20.39
CA GLU A 587 -10.30 -13.54 -19.38
C GLU A 587 -9.81 -13.13 -17.98
N VAL A 588 -10.20 -11.94 -17.54
CA VAL A 588 -10.27 -11.62 -16.12
C VAL A 588 -11.73 -11.30 -15.81
N ILE A 589 -12.46 -12.35 -15.43
CA ILE A 589 -13.70 -12.22 -14.69
C ILE A 589 -13.33 -11.55 -13.37
N THR A 590 -13.46 -10.23 -13.30
CA THR A 590 -13.50 -9.54 -12.02
C THR A 590 -14.89 -9.71 -11.42
N ASN A 591 -14.98 -9.91 -10.11
CA ASN A 591 -16.21 -9.97 -9.31
C ASN A 591 -17.04 -8.65 -9.31
N TYR A 592 -16.90 -7.83 -10.35
CA TYR A 592 -17.80 -6.73 -10.72
C TYR A 592 -18.71 -7.08 -11.91
N SER A 593 -18.72 -8.34 -12.35
CA SER A 593 -19.58 -8.81 -13.45
C SER A 593 -21.01 -9.09 -12.97
N LEU A 594 -21.69 -8.06 -12.48
CA LEU A 594 -23.12 -7.92 -12.71
C LEU A 594 -23.30 -6.92 -13.86
N VAL A 595 -23.75 -7.46 -15.01
CA VAL A 595 -24.04 -6.79 -16.29
C VAL A 595 -22.84 -6.65 -17.24
N GLN A 596 -22.45 -7.75 -17.89
CA GLN A 596 -21.83 -7.70 -19.22
C GLN A 596 -22.93 -7.61 -20.28
N ASP A 597 -23.30 -6.40 -20.65
CA ASP A 597 -24.04 -6.15 -21.89
C ASP A 597 -23.03 -6.00 -23.04
N LYS A 598 -23.18 -6.83 -24.07
CA LYS A 598 -22.28 -6.93 -25.24
C LYS A 598 -22.46 -5.76 -26.23
N THR A 599 -23.20 -4.72 -25.86
CA THR A 599 -23.50 -3.55 -26.71
C THR A 599 -22.72 -2.27 -26.36
N PHE A 600 -21.87 -2.27 -25.32
CA PHE A 600 -21.31 -1.02 -24.76
C PHE A 600 -20.07 -0.44 -25.47
N GLU A 601 -20.10 0.89 -25.65
CA GLU A 601 -18.93 1.76 -25.85
C GLU A 601 -17.98 1.68 -24.63
N ARG A 602 -16.66 1.83 -24.83
CA ARG A 602 -15.68 1.77 -23.72
C ARG A 602 -15.90 2.94 -22.75
N VAL A 603 -15.98 2.61 -21.46
CA VAL A 603 -16.00 3.57 -20.34
C VAL A 603 -14.57 3.73 -19.82
N LEU A 604 -14.00 4.93 -19.97
CA LEU A 604 -12.77 5.28 -19.26
C LEU A 604 -13.13 5.61 -17.82
N LYS A 605 -12.44 4.99 -16.86
CA LYS A 605 -12.78 5.04 -15.44
C LYS A 605 -11.59 5.55 -14.66
N ASN A 606 -11.77 6.64 -13.92
CA ASN A 606 -10.77 7.14 -12.99
C ASN A 606 -11.31 7.04 -11.56
N MET A 607 -10.45 6.62 -10.63
CA MET A 607 -10.84 6.38 -9.23
C MET A 607 -10.43 7.53 -8.31
N SER A 608 -11.18 7.75 -7.24
CA SER A 608 -10.68 8.45 -6.05
C SER A 608 -11.21 7.75 -4.80
N GLN A 609 -10.71 8.18 -3.63
CA GLN A 609 -11.28 7.86 -2.34
C GLN A 609 -11.93 9.10 -1.73
N MET A 610 -12.82 8.86 -0.76
CA MET A 610 -13.54 9.89 -0.03
C MET A 610 -13.82 9.44 1.41
N ASN A 611 -13.92 10.42 2.31
CA ASN A 611 -14.33 10.25 3.70
C ASN A 611 -14.97 11.56 4.19
N GLU A 612 -15.10 11.72 5.51
CA GLU A 612 -15.74 12.90 6.10
C GLU A 612 -14.99 14.21 5.84
N LYS A 613 -13.70 14.15 5.52
CA LYS A 613 -12.90 15.34 5.19
C LYS A 613 -13.10 15.68 3.72
N PRO A 614 -13.44 16.94 3.38
CA PRO A 614 -13.46 17.40 1.99
C PRO A 614 -12.13 17.12 1.30
N PHE A 615 -12.20 16.52 0.12
CA PHE A 615 -11.06 16.25 -0.74
C PHE A 615 -11.40 16.63 -2.19
N THR A 616 -10.50 17.37 -2.83
CA THR A 616 -10.61 17.74 -4.24
C THR A 616 -9.91 16.70 -5.10
N ALA A 617 -10.71 15.87 -5.77
CA ALA A 617 -10.24 14.87 -6.71
C ALA A 617 -10.21 15.43 -8.14
N GLY A 618 -9.19 15.04 -8.91
CA GLY A 618 -9.03 15.35 -10.33
C GLY A 618 -9.11 14.10 -11.18
N PHE A 619 -9.92 14.10 -12.23
CA PHE A 619 -10.12 12.98 -13.15
C PHE A 619 -9.72 13.41 -14.54
N TYR A 620 -8.88 12.63 -15.21
CA TYR A 620 -8.33 12.99 -16.51
C TYR A 620 -8.63 11.91 -17.55
N PHE A 621 -9.24 12.33 -18.65
CA PHE A 621 -9.59 11.48 -19.77
C PHE A 621 -8.97 12.05 -21.04
N ARG A 622 -8.37 11.17 -21.84
CA ARG A 622 -7.70 11.53 -23.09
C ARG A 622 -8.19 10.66 -24.23
N GLU A 623 -7.98 11.14 -25.45
CA GLU A 623 -8.48 10.54 -26.69
C GLU A 623 -9.98 10.21 -26.66
N PHE A 624 -10.75 10.89 -25.80
CA PHE A 624 -12.18 10.70 -25.72
C PHE A 624 -12.82 11.33 -26.96
N LYS A 625 -13.78 10.63 -27.58
CA LYS A 625 -14.61 11.25 -28.61
C LYS A 625 -15.63 12.15 -27.90
N ASN A 626 -16.00 13.28 -28.53
CA ASN A 626 -16.95 14.25 -27.97
C ASN A 626 -18.12 13.54 -27.27
N PRO A 627 -18.45 13.99 -26.05
CA PRO A 627 -18.93 13.12 -25.00
C PRO A 627 -20.44 12.92 -25.12
N ALA A 628 -20.89 11.70 -24.84
CA ALA A 628 -22.25 11.49 -24.38
C ALA A 628 -22.15 10.95 -22.97
N GLU A 629 -22.17 11.84 -21.97
CA GLU A 629 -22.36 11.55 -20.55
C GLU A 629 -21.09 11.24 -19.71
N LEU A 630 -20.98 11.94 -18.56
CA LEU A 630 -20.10 11.57 -17.44
C LEU A 630 -20.95 10.95 -16.34
N THR A 631 -20.50 9.84 -15.77
CA THR A 631 -21.16 9.21 -14.61
C THR A 631 -20.28 9.33 -13.37
N PHE A 632 -20.83 9.94 -12.33
CA PHE A 632 -20.19 10.00 -11.01
C PHE A 632 -20.78 8.90 -10.14
N ASN A 633 -19.93 8.00 -9.64
CA ASN A 633 -20.33 6.86 -8.82
C ASN A 633 -19.70 6.99 -7.43
N PHE A 634 -20.49 6.74 -6.39
CA PHE A 634 -20.08 6.83 -4.98
C PHE A 634 -20.48 5.56 -4.23
N GLU A 635 -19.51 4.87 -3.64
CA GLU A 635 -19.75 3.64 -2.85
C GLU A 635 -20.57 3.97 -1.59
N GLY A 636 -21.54 3.13 -1.23
CA GLY A 636 -22.28 3.22 0.04
C GLY A 636 -23.61 3.96 -0.08
N ASN A 637 -24.41 3.88 0.99
CA ASN A 637 -25.77 4.40 1.03
C ASN A 637 -25.89 5.75 1.76
N GLU A 638 -24.87 6.08 2.55
CA GLU A 638 -24.78 7.25 3.39
C GLU A 638 -24.42 8.49 2.55
N SER A 639 -24.83 9.65 3.05
CA SER A 639 -24.83 10.87 2.25
C SER A 639 -23.45 11.21 1.68
N VAL A 640 -23.47 11.79 0.49
CA VAL A 640 -22.29 12.37 -0.15
C VAL A 640 -22.57 13.83 -0.40
N THR A 641 -21.59 14.68 -0.13
CA THR A 641 -21.68 16.13 -0.36
C THR A 641 -20.62 16.53 -1.37
N ILE A 642 -21.03 17.18 -2.45
CA ILE A 642 -20.15 17.76 -3.46
C ILE A 642 -20.28 19.27 -3.37
N SER A 643 -19.21 19.95 -2.94
CA SER A 643 -19.21 21.40 -2.74
C SER A 643 -18.70 22.17 -3.95
N ASP A 644 -18.05 21.49 -4.89
CA ASP A 644 -17.53 22.08 -6.13
C ASP A 644 -17.39 21.01 -7.21
N ILE A 645 -17.71 21.38 -8.45
CA ILE A 645 -17.51 20.57 -9.66
C ILE A 645 -17.14 21.48 -10.83
N ALA A 646 -16.05 21.15 -11.51
CA ALA A 646 -15.57 21.91 -12.67
C ALA A 646 -15.11 20.98 -13.78
N ILE A 647 -15.30 21.41 -15.02
CA ILE A 647 -14.96 20.63 -16.22
C ILE A 647 -14.17 21.50 -17.19
N TYR A 648 -13.07 20.97 -17.69
CA TYR A 648 -12.13 21.67 -18.54
C TYR A 648 -11.80 20.82 -19.77
N ALA A 649 -11.86 21.42 -20.96
CA ALA A 649 -11.43 20.80 -22.22
C ALA A 649 -9.91 20.96 -22.41
N ALA A 650 -9.11 20.42 -21.48
CA ALA A 650 -7.67 20.62 -21.43
C ALA A 650 -6.95 19.40 -20.81
N PRO A 651 -5.68 19.15 -21.17
CA PRO A 651 -4.88 18.11 -20.55
C PRO A 651 -4.53 18.43 -19.10
N ASP A 652 -4.50 17.41 -18.24
CA ASP A 652 -4.12 17.52 -16.83
C ASP A 652 -2.59 17.65 -16.64
N VAL A 653 -1.98 18.66 -17.27
CA VAL A 653 -0.57 18.97 -17.06
C VAL A 653 -0.41 19.53 -15.65
N ILE A 654 0.48 18.90 -14.87
CA ILE A 654 0.71 19.27 -13.47
C ILE A 654 2.12 19.80 -13.30
N VAL A 655 2.27 20.91 -12.60
CA VAL A 655 3.57 21.52 -12.27
C VAL A 655 3.70 21.77 -10.77
N ARG A 656 4.91 21.61 -10.23
CA ARG A 656 5.21 21.97 -8.84
C ARG A 656 6.62 22.52 -8.70
N GLN A 657 6.73 23.61 -7.93
CA GLN A 657 7.99 24.29 -7.65
C GLN A 657 8.59 23.82 -6.31
N PHE A 658 9.90 23.73 -6.29
CA PHE A 658 10.73 23.39 -5.14
C PHE A 658 11.86 24.41 -4.99
N GLU A 659 12.55 24.39 -3.86
CA GLU A 659 13.69 25.29 -3.59
C GLU A 659 14.77 25.21 -4.68
N GLY A 660 15.13 23.99 -5.08
CA GLY A 660 16.19 23.71 -6.04
C GLY A 660 15.74 23.58 -7.50
N GLY A 661 14.45 23.71 -7.80
CA GLY A 661 13.95 23.40 -9.14
C GLY A 661 12.43 23.33 -9.28
N LEU A 662 11.97 22.67 -10.34
CA LEU A 662 10.57 22.37 -10.54
C LEU A 662 10.40 21.04 -11.26
N VAL A 663 9.19 20.48 -11.18
CA VAL A 663 8.79 19.24 -11.83
C VAL A 663 7.53 19.49 -12.64
N ILE A 664 7.47 18.95 -13.86
CA ILE A 664 6.35 19.03 -14.79
C ILE A 664 5.97 17.61 -15.20
N ALA A 665 4.67 17.30 -15.21
CA ALA A 665 4.13 16.05 -15.74
C ALA A 665 3.15 16.33 -16.87
N ASN A 666 3.37 15.72 -18.04
CA ASN A 666 2.45 15.73 -19.17
C ASN A 666 1.84 14.33 -19.39
N PRO A 667 0.58 14.09 -18.94
CA PRO A 667 -0.10 12.81 -19.13
C PRO A 667 -0.83 12.69 -20.48
N SER A 668 -0.76 13.70 -21.35
CA SER A 668 -1.44 13.68 -22.65
C SER A 668 -0.69 12.89 -23.72
N GLU A 669 -1.40 12.45 -24.76
CA GLU A 669 -0.86 11.73 -25.93
C GLU A 669 -0.25 12.67 -26.99
N HIS A 670 -0.07 13.94 -26.65
CA HIS A 670 0.53 14.94 -27.52
C HIS A 670 1.51 15.83 -26.74
N GLU A 671 2.28 16.62 -27.48
CA GLU A 671 3.20 17.58 -26.88
C GLU A 671 2.44 18.71 -26.19
N VAL A 672 3.03 19.25 -25.11
CA VAL A 672 2.52 20.46 -24.44
C VAL A 672 3.66 21.42 -24.18
N THR A 673 3.42 22.70 -24.46
CA THR A 673 4.33 23.80 -24.09
C THR A 673 3.83 24.49 -22.83
N VAL A 674 4.69 24.57 -21.83
CA VAL A 674 4.44 25.27 -20.56
C VAL A 674 5.19 26.61 -20.56
N ASP A 675 4.47 27.70 -20.26
CA ASP A 675 5.03 29.04 -20.14
C ASP A 675 5.48 29.28 -18.68
N LEU A 676 6.76 29.02 -18.42
CA LEU A 676 7.37 29.18 -17.10
C LEU A 676 7.44 30.64 -16.68
N GLU A 677 7.66 31.57 -17.61
CA GLU A 677 7.70 33.01 -17.30
C GLU A 677 6.32 33.52 -16.87
N LYS A 678 5.24 33.00 -17.47
CA LYS A 678 3.87 33.30 -17.01
C LYS A 678 3.61 32.78 -15.60
N ILE A 679 4.07 31.57 -15.27
CA ILE A 679 3.75 30.91 -14.00
C ILE A 679 4.66 31.40 -12.86
N TRP A 680 5.93 31.67 -13.16
CA TRP A 680 6.98 32.11 -12.24
C TRP A 680 7.88 33.18 -12.89
N PRO A 681 7.41 34.44 -12.99
CA PRO A 681 8.14 35.50 -13.67
C PRO A 681 9.54 35.75 -13.09
N GLY A 682 10.54 35.91 -13.97
CA GLY A 682 11.93 36.20 -13.62
C GLY A 682 12.75 35.02 -13.09
N GLU A 683 12.13 33.86 -12.89
CA GLU A 683 12.84 32.64 -12.48
C GLU A 683 13.50 31.95 -13.67
N LYS A 684 14.75 31.51 -13.49
CA LYS A 684 15.51 30.82 -14.53
C LYS A 684 15.68 29.36 -14.19
N PHE A 685 15.51 28.52 -15.20
CA PHE A 685 15.59 27.07 -15.07
C PHE A 685 16.46 26.48 -16.17
N ARG A 686 17.07 25.33 -15.89
CA ARG A 686 17.79 24.53 -16.87
C ARG A 686 17.46 23.06 -16.72
N ARG A 687 17.68 22.28 -17.77
CA ARG A 687 17.61 20.82 -17.69
C ARG A 687 18.72 20.25 -16.81
N LEU A 688 18.50 19.02 -16.33
CA LEU A 688 19.57 18.21 -15.75
C LEU A 688 20.65 17.96 -16.80
N LYS A 689 21.89 17.72 -16.35
CA LYS A 689 22.96 17.16 -17.19
C LYS A 689 22.96 15.65 -16.96
N GLY A 690 22.46 14.91 -17.92
CA GLY A 690 22.22 13.47 -17.83
C GLY A 690 23.48 12.64 -18.07
N SER A 691 23.47 11.43 -17.51
CA SER A 691 24.54 10.45 -17.68
C SER A 691 24.48 9.86 -19.10
N PRO A 692 25.63 9.54 -19.75
CA PRO A 692 25.64 9.05 -21.14
C PRO A 692 24.85 7.76 -21.38
N ASP A 693 24.63 6.98 -20.33
CA ASP A 693 23.96 5.68 -20.32
C ASP A 693 22.47 5.76 -19.93
N GLN A 694 21.91 6.96 -19.80
CA GLN A 694 20.50 7.22 -19.52
C GLN A 694 19.86 8.03 -20.66
N ASP A 695 19.34 9.24 -20.39
CA ASP A 695 18.75 10.11 -21.40
C ASP A 695 19.44 11.49 -21.44
N PRO A 696 20.66 11.59 -22.01
CA PRO A 696 21.37 12.86 -22.16
C PRO A 696 20.75 13.77 -23.23
N VAL A 697 19.80 13.29 -24.03
CA VAL A 697 19.10 14.10 -25.04
C VAL A 697 18.06 14.97 -24.35
N THR A 698 17.23 14.37 -23.49
CA THR A 698 16.29 15.12 -22.66
C THR A 698 17.05 15.88 -21.58
N ASN A 699 17.96 15.23 -20.86
CA ASN A 699 18.78 15.84 -19.81
C ASN A 699 20.09 16.40 -20.42
N ASN A 700 19.98 17.39 -21.29
CA ASN A 700 21.11 17.97 -22.03
C ASN A 700 21.79 19.17 -21.34
N GLY A 701 21.30 19.60 -20.16
CA GLY A 701 21.81 20.76 -19.43
C GLY A 701 21.44 22.13 -20.01
N GLN A 702 20.59 22.19 -21.04
CA GLN A 702 20.17 23.42 -21.71
C GLN A 702 19.38 24.33 -20.77
N GLU A 703 19.58 25.66 -20.91
CA GLU A 703 18.76 26.67 -20.25
C GLU A 703 17.38 26.79 -20.93
N GLU A 704 16.33 26.88 -20.11
CA GLU A 704 14.96 27.03 -20.58
C GLU A 704 14.58 28.52 -20.57
N ASN A 705 14.43 29.11 -21.76
CA ASN A 705 14.15 30.54 -21.95
C ASN A 705 12.67 30.89 -21.72
N GLY A 706 12.14 30.57 -20.54
CA GLY A 706 10.77 30.91 -20.12
C GLY A 706 9.66 30.04 -20.71
N LYS A 707 9.93 29.22 -21.73
CA LYS A 707 8.98 28.21 -22.26
C LYS A 707 9.67 26.87 -22.43
N VAL A 708 8.98 25.80 -22.06
CA VAL A 708 9.48 24.44 -22.19
C VAL A 708 8.42 23.55 -22.84
N THR A 709 8.84 22.75 -23.83
CA THR A 709 7.97 21.76 -24.48
C THR A 709 8.31 20.37 -23.98
N LEU A 710 7.28 19.64 -23.57
CA LEU A 710 7.36 18.25 -23.16
C LEU A 710 6.70 17.36 -24.22
N GLY A 711 7.30 16.20 -24.44
CA GLY A 711 6.74 15.15 -25.28
C GLY A 711 5.46 14.58 -24.68
N LYS A 712 4.80 13.71 -25.46
CA LYS A 712 3.66 12.94 -24.96
C LYS A 712 4.09 11.96 -23.85
N LEU A 713 3.24 11.82 -22.84
CA LEU A 713 3.44 10.90 -21.71
C LEU A 713 4.87 11.01 -21.14
N ASP A 714 5.21 12.20 -20.64
CA ASP A 714 6.57 12.50 -20.18
C ASP A 714 6.57 13.37 -18.92
N GLY A 715 7.62 13.22 -18.12
CA GLY A 715 7.94 14.07 -16.98
C GLY A 715 9.24 14.85 -17.22
N LEU A 716 9.35 16.04 -16.65
CA LEU A 716 10.56 16.85 -16.74
C LEU A 716 10.96 17.42 -15.40
N PHE A 717 12.24 17.30 -15.08
CA PHE A 717 12.88 17.83 -13.88
C PHE A 717 13.83 18.95 -14.28
N LEU A 718 13.59 20.15 -13.76
CA LEU A 718 14.41 21.33 -14.04
C LEU A 718 15.12 21.81 -12.78
N VAL A 719 16.36 22.25 -12.95
CA VAL A 719 17.18 22.86 -11.89
C VAL A 719 16.98 24.37 -11.94
N ARG A 720 16.66 24.96 -10.78
CA ARG A 720 16.59 26.41 -10.62
C ARG A 720 18.00 26.99 -10.70
N GLN A 721 18.18 28.03 -11.50
CA GLN A 721 19.41 28.79 -11.56
C GLN A 721 19.28 29.95 -10.58
N SER A 722 20.05 29.91 -9.49
CA SER A 722 20.25 31.10 -8.66
C SER A 722 21.07 32.12 -9.46
N ASP A 723 20.61 33.38 -9.52
CA ASP A 723 21.42 34.48 -10.03
C ASP A 723 22.74 34.47 -9.26
N ARG A 724 23.85 34.27 -9.99
CA ARG A 724 25.20 34.35 -9.43
C ARG A 724 25.61 35.79 -9.20
#